data_AF-A0A1C5YS75-F1
#
_entry.id   AF-A0A1C5YS75-F1
#
_cell.length_a   1.000
_cell.length_b   1.000
_cell.length_c   1.000
_cell.angle_alpha   90.00
_cell.angle_beta   90.00
_cell.angle_gamma   90.00
#
_symmetry.space_group_name_H-M   'P 1'
#
loop_
_entity.id
_entity.type
_entity.pdbx_description
1 polymer ?
#
loop_
_entity_poly.entity_id
_entity_poly.type
_entity_poly.pdbx_seq_one_letter_code
_entity_poly.pdbx_strand_id
1 'polypeptide(L)'
;MKKIQNYIGLFLLVWTIVGCTDENMFGDDGGFRVIGNLDTPSRTEYEVGDGKVTVTWAADDAIGLFTDAQTSLLEYKATSSGKQVSFAPAGQRLNLQEGKEVYAFYPYKQTTIDYPKMQLPQLSQEYSEDLPSAKCDLMYAKGQITGDELVLNFKHLFAFIKLNIKTKLLKGTYGMFVKSLEPIMYVDSDVDVTPYFDFKEEKIVTEKRDYVWYNVPSDVIETKDTITCYIAILPTTEDNYLTFYKFDANGVGDGILEKKAPEDGFQAGHVYDLTLGEVDYDPDKVEQEEREALIAFYNATGGSQWTNNTNWCSDKPLEDWYGVSTMYGNVVGINLNDNNLTGNIPAEIEKLRHLKRLYLGYNNMSGELTESISKLCGLVNLDLSNNNFEGTLPESYAGLMDVLETFNLGYNNFTGRIPDAVLNHPNWKNLWVGCITGGFDISGVVLPAPDFVVQDIDGNTISSDIEYTKNKLTAIVHWSYTCPFSNDYIENYLKPLYEKYRDKGFEVIGYCLDTKDEIQKYVNEHQVKWRNFEMQTIRGFQIPGFFTRLTPTIFVVDQNKEVILQSLTQNRNEITNILSERLGDVDLYTSTDYSRDGEVKTLQTATRGKGINLVFMGEAFVDKDMGDDGLYEQVMKQAMDQYFAYEPLKSFRDRFNVYCVKVVSPNAEFYPNAVHRINEDDNVCFEYAKKVPGLENAPYQMVSVIYNKGCADRSYTTMYYGDMSYVGYMMEGVNDVLNHEVCGHGLGRLMDEYVEGGNEYKTLPDAERIELDNMWNNYGWGANVDWRNNPEEVKWAHFLDDMRYAGESLGLYEGSYLYGKGAYRPTENSMMRYNDSPFNAPSRERLYKVIMELSEGDSWVYDFEDFAAYDEINRNYSVSRALSAPSSQNVREDWEKRHRAPVVKRGGWKDAR
;
A
#
# COMPACT_ATOMS: atom_id res chain seq x y z
N MET A 1 -96.84 3.96 23.40
CA MET A 1 -96.86 2.51 23.69
C MET A 1 -95.70 1.81 22.98
N LYS A 2 -94.49 1.90 23.54
CA LYS A 2 -93.24 1.20 23.12
C LYS A 2 -92.21 1.36 24.25
N LYS A 3 -92.56 0.91 25.46
CA LYS A 3 -91.71 0.96 26.68
C LYS A 3 -91.95 -0.23 27.64
N ILE A 4 -92.40 -1.40 27.16
CA ILE A 4 -92.72 -2.58 28.00
C ILE A 4 -92.28 -3.90 27.31
N GLN A 5 -91.10 -3.96 26.67
CA GLN A 5 -90.51 -5.25 26.26
C GLN A 5 -89.00 -5.38 26.52
N ASN A 6 -88.26 -4.28 26.77
CA ASN A 6 -86.81 -4.33 26.99
C ASN A 6 -86.36 -4.35 28.47
N TYR A 7 -87.28 -4.56 29.42
CA TYR A 7 -86.94 -4.63 30.86
C TYR A 7 -87.23 -5.98 31.52
N ILE A 8 -87.62 -7.01 30.74
CA ILE A 8 -87.87 -8.37 31.26
C ILE A 8 -86.63 -9.28 31.10
N GLY A 9 -85.63 -8.88 30.30
CA GLY A 9 -84.39 -9.64 30.12
C GLY A 9 -83.26 -9.36 31.12
N LEU A 10 -83.38 -8.30 31.95
CA LEU A 10 -82.28 -7.81 32.80
C LEU A 10 -82.43 -8.15 34.29
N PHE A 11 -83.46 -8.91 34.70
CA PHE A 11 -83.72 -9.16 36.12
C PHE A 11 -84.15 -10.60 36.49
N LEU A 12 -84.03 -11.57 35.57
CA LEU A 12 -84.40 -12.98 35.82
C LEU A 12 -83.34 -13.98 35.35
N LEU A 13 -82.06 -13.75 35.65
CA LEU A 13 -81.10 -14.85 35.79
C LEU A 13 -80.03 -14.58 36.87
N VAL A 14 -80.44 -13.91 37.94
CA VAL A 14 -79.88 -14.14 39.26
C VAL A 14 -80.49 -15.46 39.74
N TRP A 15 -79.66 -16.48 39.91
CA TRP A 15 -79.91 -17.73 40.65
C TRP A 15 -80.77 -18.83 40.00
N THR A 16 -80.16 -19.53 39.04
CA THR A 16 -80.03 -21.00 39.06
C THR A 16 -78.52 -21.28 39.01
N ILE A 17 -77.83 -21.40 40.14
CA ILE A 17 -77.66 -22.62 40.95
C ILE A 17 -76.88 -23.71 40.18
N VAL A 18 -75.58 -23.74 40.51
CA VAL A 18 -74.75 -24.90 40.87
C VAL A 18 -74.39 -25.94 39.80
N GLY A 19 -73.08 -25.97 39.53
CA GLY A 19 -72.33 -27.05 38.89
C GLY A 19 -71.16 -26.45 38.10
N CYS A 20 -69.94 -26.28 38.60
CA CYS A 20 -69.26 -26.86 39.75
C CYS A 20 -68.35 -25.81 40.43
N THR A 21 -68.31 -25.81 41.75
CA THR A 21 -67.13 -25.37 42.50
C THR A 21 -66.24 -26.57 42.79
N ASP A 22 -65.05 -26.26 43.29
CA ASP A 22 -64.02 -27.13 43.88
C ASP A 22 -62.92 -27.44 42.87
N GLU A 23 -61.89 -26.58 42.82
CA GLU A 23 -60.73 -26.72 43.72
C GLU A 23 -60.13 -28.12 43.64
N ASN A 24 -59.29 -28.29 42.63
CA ASN A 24 -58.09 -29.12 42.58
C ASN A 24 -57.48 -28.74 41.22
N MET A 25 -56.51 -27.82 41.11
CA MET A 25 -55.17 -27.99 41.64
C MET A 25 -54.52 -26.61 41.88
N PHE A 26 -54.80 -25.96 43.01
CA PHE A 26 -53.71 -25.22 43.66
C PHE A 26 -52.87 -26.27 44.40
N GLY A 27 -51.82 -26.72 43.73
CA GLY A 27 -50.57 -26.92 44.46
C GLY A 27 -50.05 -25.54 44.77
N ASP A 28 -50.25 -25.10 46.01
CA ASP A 28 -49.46 -24.04 46.62
C ASP A 28 -47.99 -24.44 46.54
N ASP A 29 -47.16 -23.65 45.87
CA ASP A 29 -45.75 -23.97 45.65
C ASP A 29 -44.90 -22.69 45.53
N GLY A 30 -45.29 -21.59 46.20
CA GLY A 30 -44.43 -20.42 46.47
C GLY A 30 -43.59 -19.83 45.32
N GLY A 31 -44.02 -19.98 44.06
CA GLY A 31 -43.22 -19.64 42.88
C GLY A 31 -43.78 -18.48 42.07
N PHE A 32 -42.89 -17.62 41.58
CA PHE A 32 -43.21 -16.51 40.67
C PHE A 32 -43.73 -17.00 39.30
N ARG A 33 -44.53 -16.17 38.63
CA ARG A 33 -45.12 -16.41 37.31
C ARG A 33 -44.16 -16.02 36.21
N VAL A 34 -43.99 -16.86 35.19
CA VAL A 34 -43.24 -16.52 33.98
C VAL A 34 -44.24 -16.15 32.89
N ILE A 35 -44.15 -14.93 32.37
CA ILE A 35 -45.04 -14.37 31.35
C ILE A 35 -44.20 -14.07 30.11
N GLY A 36 -44.53 -14.67 28.97
CA GLY A 36 -43.86 -14.37 27.70
C GLY A 36 -44.76 -13.54 26.79
N ASN A 37 -44.22 -12.41 26.33
CA ASN A 37 -44.88 -11.48 25.42
C ASN A 37 -44.21 -11.53 24.04
N LEU A 38 -45.03 -11.38 23.00
CA LEU A 38 -44.62 -11.13 21.62
C LEU A 38 -45.14 -9.75 21.20
N ASP A 39 -44.33 -8.71 21.47
CA ASP A 39 -44.68 -7.31 21.19
C ASP A 39 -44.19 -6.82 19.81
N THR A 40 -43.42 -7.64 19.08
CA THR A 40 -43.00 -7.33 17.70
C THR A 40 -44.02 -7.85 16.67
N PRO A 41 -44.29 -7.13 15.58
CA PRO A 41 -45.10 -7.65 14.47
C PRO A 41 -44.30 -8.69 13.67
N SER A 42 -44.14 -9.89 14.24
CA SER A 42 -43.36 -10.96 13.64
C SER A 42 -44.14 -11.94 12.76
N ARG A 43 -43.42 -12.89 12.15
CA ARG A 43 -43.75 -13.65 10.93
C ARG A 43 -44.81 -14.75 11.10
N THR A 44 -46.02 -14.43 10.63
CA THR A 44 -47.02 -15.33 10.01
C THR A 44 -47.65 -16.50 10.77
N GLU A 45 -48.93 -16.35 11.15
CA GLU A 45 -49.94 -17.40 11.01
C GLU A 45 -51.32 -16.87 10.54
N TYR A 46 -52.09 -17.76 9.92
CA TYR A 46 -53.24 -17.51 9.04
C TYR A 46 -54.49 -18.16 9.64
N GLU A 47 -55.60 -17.42 9.73
CA GLU A 47 -56.94 -18.03 9.73
C GLU A 47 -57.44 -18.10 8.27
N VAL A 48 -58.18 -19.15 7.92
CA VAL A 48 -58.83 -19.26 6.60
C VAL A 48 -59.98 -18.25 6.53
N GLY A 49 -59.65 -17.01 6.17
CA GLY A 49 -60.59 -15.90 5.96
C GLY A 49 -60.01 -14.53 6.37
N ASP A 50 -60.23 -13.52 5.53
CA ASP A 50 -60.01 -12.08 5.82
C ASP A 50 -58.57 -11.52 5.91
N GLY A 51 -57.55 -12.23 5.41
CA GLY A 51 -56.29 -11.59 4.98
C GLY A 51 -55.51 -10.82 6.06
N LYS A 52 -55.55 -11.27 7.32
CA LYS A 52 -54.73 -10.76 8.43
C LYS A 52 -53.90 -11.87 9.06
N VAL A 53 -52.77 -11.46 9.65
CA VAL A 53 -51.71 -12.35 10.12
C VAL A 53 -51.15 -11.87 11.46
N THR A 54 -50.96 -12.76 12.43
CA THR A 54 -50.43 -12.45 13.78
C THR A 54 -49.69 -13.66 14.36
N VAL A 55 -48.48 -13.49 14.90
CA VAL A 55 -47.75 -14.54 15.64
C VAL A 55 -48.25 -14.62 17.07
N THR A 56 -48.54 -15.84 17.53
CA THR A 56 -48.93 -16.16 18.89
C THR A 56 -48.20 -17.42 19.34
N TRP A 57 -47.91 -17.53 20.64
CA TRP A 57 -47.57 -18.80 21.24
C TRP A 57 -48.67 -19.82 21.00
N ALA A 58 -48.31 -21.07 20.73
CA ALA A 58 -49.20 -22.21 20.85
C ALA A 58 -49.10 -22.81 22.26
N ALA A 59 -50.18 -23.43 22.73
CA ALA A 59 -50.11 -24.26 23.93
C ALA A 59 -49.02 -25.33 23.76
N ASP A 60 -48.26 -25.58 24.82
CA ASP A 60 -47.10 -26.48 24.89
C ASP A 60 -45.82 -26.00 24.18
N ASP A 61 -45.78 -24.80 23.58
CA ASP A 61 -44.53 -24.20 23.10
C ASP A 61 -43.52 -24.09 24.24
N ALA A 62 -42.32 -24.62 24.01
CA ALA A 62 -41.30 -24.75 25.04
C ALA A 62 -40.19 -23.69 24.87
N ILE A 63 -39.89 -22.96 25.94
CA ILE A 63 -38.77 -22.02 26.06
C ILE A 63 -37.71 -22.57 27.02
N GLY A 64 -36.46 -22.20 26.77
CA GLY A 64 -35.34 -22.47 27.68
C GLY A 64 -35.06 -21.27 28.56
N LEU A 65 -34.96 -21.46 29.88
CA LEU A 65 -34.57 -20.42 30.86
C LEU A 65 -33.27 -20.77 31.57
N PHE A 66 -32.42 -19.78 31.82
CA PHE A 66 -31.17 -19.95 32.58
C PHE A 66 -30.66 -18.61 33.15
N THR A 67 -29.76 -18.68 34.14
CA THR A 67 -29.15 -17.51 34.82
C THR A 67 -27.66 -17.76 35.13
N ASP A 68 -26.98 -16.76 35.69
CA ASP A 68 -25.60 -16.90 36.19
C ASP A 68 -25.49 -17.91 37.34
N ALA A 69 -26.52 -17.96 38.19
CA ALA A 69 -26.60 -18.86 39.35
C ALA A 69 -27.15 -20.25 39.00
N GLN A 70 -27.88 -20.37 37.88
CA GLN A 70 -28.42 -21.63 37.37
C GLN A 70 -28.14 -21.73 35.87
N THR A 71 -26.93 -22.21 35.58
CA THR A 71 -26.45 -22.41 34.22
C THR A 71 -26.98 -23.69 33.59
N SER A 72 -27.77 -24.49 34.29
CA SER A 72 -28.50 -25.62 33.69
C SER A 72 -29.76 -25.11 32.99
N LEU A 73 -29.98 -25.53 31.75
CA LEU A 73 -31.13 -25.07 30.97
C LEU A 73 -32.45 -25.66 31.51
N LEU A 74 -33.41 -24.79 31.84
CA LEU A 74 -34.72 -25.15 32.37
C LEU A 74 -35.79 -25.04 31.29
N GLU A 75 -36.60 -26.09 31.13
CA GLU A 75 -37.73 -26.09 30.19
C GLU A 75 -38.99 -25.50 30.82
N TYR A 76 -39.60 -24.54 30.13
CA TYR A 76 -40.87 -23.92 30.51
C TYR A 76 -41.81 -23.96 29.31
N LYS A 77 -43.06 -24.40 29.50
CA LYS A 77 -44.06 -24.58 28.44
C LYS A 77 -45.20 -23.59 28.54
N ALA A 78 -45.62 -23.04 27.41
CA ALA A 78 -46.77 -22.16 27.30
C ALA A 78 -48.04 -22.90 27.75
N THR A 79 -48.78 -22.33 28.71
CA THR A 79 -49.99 -22.97 29.27
C THR A 79 -51.24 -22.78 28.41
N SER A 80 -51.16 -21.92 27.40
CA SER A 80 -52.25 -21.51 26.52
C SER A 80 -51.68 -20.94 25.23
N SER A 81 -52.51 -20.75 24.22
CA SER A 81 -52.13 -20.01 23.01
C SER A 81 -52.42 -18.51 23.15
N GLY A 82 -51.62 -17.65 22.52
CA GLY A 82 -51.85 -16.19 22.51
C GLY A 82 -50.56 -15.36 22.36
N LYS A 83 -50.69 -14.03 22.23
CA LYS A 83 -49.52 -13.10 22.18
C LYS A 83 -48.81 -12.95 23.52
N GLN A 84 -49.57 -13.12 24.59
CA GLN A 84 -49.12 -13.09 25.96
C GLN A 84 -49.63 -14.36 26.61
N VAL A 85 -48.71 -15.20 27.08
CA VAL A 85 -49.05 -16.48 27.72
C VAL A 85 -48.23 -16.66 28.99
N SER A 86 -48.80 -17.42 29.93
CA SER A 86 -48.04 -17.89 31.08
C SER A 86 -47.25 -19.14 30.69
N PHE A 87 -46.06 -19.26 31.25
CA PHE A 87 -45.18 -20.41 31.07
C PHE A 87 -45.08 -21.20 32.38
N ALA A 88 -45.32 -22.50 32.31
CA ALA A 88 -45.19 -23.42 33.44
C ALA A 88 -43.92 -24.28 33.30
N PRO A 89 -43.18 -24.55 34.38
CA PRO A 89 -41.99 -25.40 34.34
C PRO A 89 -42.36 -26.85 33.96
N ALA A 90 -41.63 -27.45 33.02
CA ALA A 90 -41.80 -28.86 32.66
C ALA A 90 -40.98 -29.80 33.58
N GLY A 91 -40.11 -29.26 34.43
CA GLY A 91 -39.27 -29.99 35.37
C GLY A 91 -38.79 -29.11 36.52
N GLN A 92 -37.46 -28.91 36.63
CA GLN A 92 -36.88 -28.06 37.66
C GLN A 92 -37.31 -26.59 37.48
N ARG A 93 -37.67 -25.94 38.59
CA ARG A 93 -38.01 -24.51 38.63
C ARG A 93 -36.76 -23.63 38.66
N LEU A 94 -36.87 -22.45 38.09
CA LEU A 94 -35.90 -21.37 38.28
C LEU A 94 -35.94 -20.92 39.75
N ASN A 95 -34.78 -20.76 40.35
CA ASN A 95 -34.61 -20.28 41.72
C ASN A 95 -34.97 -18.80 41.76
N LEU A 96 -35.89 -18.44 42.65
CA LEU A 96 -36.29 -17.05 42.88
C LEU A 96 -35.08 -16.26 43.42
N GLN A 97 -34.54 -15.36 42.61
CA GLN A 97 -33.53 -14.38 43.00
C GLN A 97 -33.94 -13.02 42.45
N GLU A 98 -34.52 -12.18 43.30
CA GLU A 98 -35.04 -10.87 42.90
C GLU A 98 -33.95 -9.98 42.30
N GLY A 99 -34.27 -9.28 41.20
CA GLY A 99 -33.35 -8.40 40.48
C GLY A 99 -32.25 -9.09 39.67
N LYS A 100 -32.20 -10.43 39.65
CA LYS A 100 -31.27 -11.16 38.77
C LYS A 100 -31.79 -11.23 37.33
N GLU A 101 -30.86 -11.11 36.39
CA GLU A 101 -31.15 -11.20 34.97
C GLU A 101 -31.36 -12.67 34.58
N VAL A 102 -32.48 -12.93 33.92
CA VAL A 102 -32.90 -14.23 33.40
C VAL A 102 -32.88 -14.16 31.89
N TYR A 103 -32.21 -15.11 31.26
CA TYR A 103 -32.16 -15.26 29.81
C TYR A 103 -33.12 -16.35 29.37
N ALA A 104 -33.79 -16.10 28.25
CA ALA A 104 -34.77 -17.00 27.68
C ALA A 104 -34.61 -17.13 26.16
N PHE A 105 -34.86 -18.31 25.60
CA PHE A 105 -34.92 -18.49 24.16
C PHE A 105 -35.97 -19.50 23.73
N TYR A 106 -36.33 -19.42 22.45
CA TYR A 106 -37.24 -20.31 21.75
C TYR A 106 -36.66 -20.67 20.37
N PRO A 107 -36.87 -21.90 19.86
CA PRO A 107 -37.51 -23.02 20.55
C PRO A 107 -36.56 -23.76 21.51
N TYR A 108 -37.12 -24.36 22.56
CA TYR A 108 -36.40 -25.29 23.44
C TYR A 108 -36.12 -26.61 22.69
N LYS A 109 -35.05 -26.64 21.89
CA LYS A 109 -34.58 -27.82 21.15
C LYS A 109 -33.12 -28.19 21.44
N GLN A 110 -32.47 -27.45 22.34
CA GLN A 110 -31.04 -27.61 22.64
C GLN A 110 -30.80 -28.40 23.91
N THR A 111 -29.68 -29.14 23.94
CA THR A 111 -29.35 -30.06 25.04
C THR A 111 -28.36 -29.51 26.06
N THR A 112 -27.63 -28.42 25.75
CA THR A 112 -26.60 -27.84 26.62
C THR A 112 -26.44 -26.32 26.41
N ILE A 113 -26.21 -25.56 27.49
CA ILE A 113 -25.95 -24.11 27.49
C ILE A 113 -24.58 -23.84 28.13
N ASP A 114 -23.79 -22.92 27.57
CA ASP A 114 -22.52 -22.45 28.15
C ASP A 114 -22.69 -20.98 28.53
N TYR A 115 -23.11 -20.70 29.77
CA TYR A 115 -23.53 -19.36 30.18
C TYR A 115 -22.51 -18.26 29.78
N PRO A 116 -22.93 -17.13 29.18
CA PRO A 116 -24.29 -16.72 28.83
C PRO A 116 -24.63 -16.99 27.34
N LYS A 117 -24.19 -18.12 26.79
CA LYS A 117 -24.18 -18.40 25.35
C LYS A 117 -25.08 -19.57 25.01
N MET A 118 -25.88 -19.41 23.96
CA MET A 118 -26.69 -20.45 23.35
C MET A 118 -26.11 -20.84 22.01
N GLN A 119 -25.76 -22.12 21.84
CA GLN A 119 -25.30 -22.63 20.56
C GLN A 119 -26.39 -22.39 19.50
N LEU A 120 -26.04 -21.91 18.31
CA LEU A 120 -27.02 -21.75 17.24
C LEU A 120 -27.24 -23.10 16.54
N PRO A 121 -28.50 -23.46 16.20
CA PRO A 121 -28.77 -24.70 15.47
C PRO A 121 -28.34 -24.58 14.00
N GLN A 122 -28.19 -25.72 13.34
CA GLN A 122 -28.06 -25.78 11.89
C GLN A 122 -29.31 -25.20 11.21
N LEU A 123 -29.13 -24.10 10.47
CA LEU A 123 -30.21 -23.41 9.78
C LEU A 123 -30.35 -23.90 8.33
N SER A 124 -30.99 -25.05 8.13
CA SER A 124 -31.40 -25.51 6.80
C SER A 124 -32.66 -24.77 6.36
N GLN A 125 -32.62 -24.06 5.23
CA GLN A 125 -33.80 -23.39 4.67
C GLN A 125 -34.38 -24.16 3.50
N GLU A 126 -35.64 -24.55 3.62
CA GLU A 126 -36.35 -25.42 2.69
C GLU A 126 -37.82 -25.01 2.56
N TYR A 127 -38.40 -25.32 1.42
CA TYR A 127 -39.82 -25.15 1.17
C TYR A 127 -40.67 -25.94 2.19
N SER A 128 -41.61 -25.25 2.83
CA SER A 128 -42.44 -25.78 3.91
C SER A 128 -43.93 -25.56 3.62
N GLU A 129 -44.42 -26.10 2.51
CA GLU A 129 -45.84 -26.10 2.12
C GLU A 129 -46.51 -24.71 2.10
N ASP A 130 -45.83 -23.71 1.56
CA ASP A 130 -46.29 -22.31 1.53
C ASP A 130 -46.47 -21.68 2.93
N LEU A 131 -45.85 -22.27 3.96
CA LEU A 131 -45.79 -21.75 5.32
C LEU A 131 -44.34 -21.50 5.75
N PRO A 132 -44.09 -20.62 6.73
CA PRO A 132 -42.78 -20.51 7.36
C PRO A 132 -42.36 -21.80 8.04
N SER A 133 -41.08 -22.12 7.98
CA SER A 133 -40.52 -23.23 8.76
C SER A 133 -40.35 -22.82 10.22
N ALA A 134 -40.99 -23.55 11.14
CA ALA A 134 -40.81 -23.40 12.60
C ALA A 134 -39.36 -23.66 13.07
N LYS A 135 -38.47 -24.17 12.19
CA LYS A 135 -37.03 -24.30 12.47
C LYS A 135 -36.31 -22.94 12.44
N CYS A 136 -36.88 -21.94 11.79
CA CYS A 136 -36.27 -20.63 11.59
C CYS A 136 -36.76 -19.56 12.59
N ASP A 137 -37.55 -19.94 13.60
CA ASP A 137 -38.17 -19.04 14.58
C ASP A 137 -37.32 -18.88 15.85
N LEU A 138 -36.03 -18.56 15.68
CA LEU A 138 -35.17 -18.30 16.82
C LEU A 138 -35.50 -16.96 17.45
N MET A 139 -35.92 -17.00 18.71
CA MET A 139 -36.24 -15.83 19.52
C MET A 139 -35.50 -15.86 20.84
N TYR A 140 -35.20 -14.68 21.37
CA TYR A 140 -34.57 -14.52 22.67
C TYR A 140 -35.28 -13.44 23.49
N ALA A 141 -35.19 -13.55 24.80
CA ALA A 141 -35.60 -12.51 25.74
C ALA A 141 -34.62 -12.45 26.90
N LYS A 142 -34.56 -11.29 27.54
CA LYS A 142 -33.99 -11.14 28.87
C LYS A 142 -34.96 -10.38 29.75
N GLY A 143 -35.02 -10.74 31.02
CA GLY A 143 -35.91 -10.13 31.99
C GLY A 143 -35.34 -10.22 33.40
N GLN A 144 -36.02 -9.62 34.35
CA GLN A 144 -35.68 -9.72 35.77
C GLN A 144 -36.91 -10.15 36.55
N ILE A 145 -36.69 -10.97 37.57
CA ILE A 145 -37.75 -11.33 38.52
C ILE A 145 -38.03 -10.09 39.37
N THR A 146 -39.30 -9.63 39.35
CA THR A 146 -39.79 -8.50 40.15
C THR A 146 -41.00 -8.96 40.95
N GLY A 147 -40.89 -9.00 42.28
CA GLY A 147 -41.93 -9.62 43.13
C GLY A 147 -42.20 -11.07 42.72
N ASP A 148 -43.46 -11.37 42.39
CA ASP A 148 -43.92 -12.71 41.99
C ASP A 148 -44.03 -12.89 40.47
N GLU A 149 -43.37 -12.05 39.65
CA GLU A 149 -43.45 -12.13 38.18
C GLU A 149 -42.09 -11.99 37.48
N LEU A 150 -41.92 -12.75 36.39
CA LEU A 150 -40.86 -12.61 35.40
C LEU A 150 -41.53 -12.37 34.05
N VAL A 151 -41.37 -11.16 33.51
CA VAL A 151 -41.90 -10.78 32.20
C VAL A 151 -40.78 -10.85 31.16
N LEU A 152 -40.99 -11.63 30.11
CA LEU A 152 -40.05 -11.87 29.03
C LEU A 152 -40.64 -11.34 27.72
N ASN A 153 -40.03 -10.30 27.17
CA ASN A 153 -40.41 -9.75 25.86
C ASN A 153 -39.50 -10.36 24.79
N PHE A 154 -40.05 -11.31 24.02
CA PHE A 154 -39.27 -12.04 23.02
C PHE A 154 -39.03 -11.19 21.77
N LYS A 155 -37.78 -11.19 21.32
CA LYS A 155 -37.29 -10.59 20.08
C LYS A 155 -36.84 -11.70 19.14
N HIS A 156 -37.18 -11.56 17.86
CA HIS A 156 -36.63 -12.45 16.82
C HIS A 156 -35.17 -12.14 16.55
N LEU A 157 -34.44 -13.16 16.09
CA LEU A 157 -33.09 -12.99 15.56
C LEU A 157 -33.06 -12.63 14.07
N PHE A 158 -34.09 -13.03 13.32
CA PHE A 158 -34.10 -12.89 11.85
C PHE A 158 -35.14 -11.90 11.37
N ALA A 159 -34.80 -11.23 10.27
CA ALA A 159 -35.77 -10.68 9.34
C ALA A 159 -36.25 -11.79 8.39
N PHE A 160 -37.37 -11.58 7.74
CA PHE A 160 -38.06 -12.65 7.06
C PHE A 160 -38.58 -12.24 5.68
N ILE A 161 -38.18 -12.98 4.65
CA ILE A 161 -38.52 -12.70 3.27
C ILE A 161 -39.62 -13.64 2.80
N LYS A 162 -40.78 -13.09 2.45
CA LYS A 162 -41.88 -13.82 1.80
C LYS A 162 -41.78 -13.60 0.29
N LEU A 163 -41.57 -14.68 -0.46
CA LEU A 163 -41.41 -14.63 -1.90
C LEU A 163 -42.45 -15.53 -2.59
N ASN A 164 -43.38 -14.92 -3.33
CA ASN A 164 -44.24 -15.68 -4.25
C ASN A 164 -43.53 -15.83 -5.60
N ILE A 165 -43.33 -17.07 -6.06
CA ILE A 165 -42.62 -17.36 -7.32
C ILE A 165 -43.39 -18.37 -8.17
N LYS A 166 -43.50 -18.10 -9.48
CA LYS A 166 -44.04 -19.06 -10.45
C LYS A 166 -43.03 -20.19 -10.62
N THR A 167 -43.43 -21.42 -10.35
CA THR A 167 -42.54 -22.61 -10.35
C THR A 167 -41.88 -22.88 -11.70
N LYS A 168 -42.47 -22.39 -12.81
CA LYS A 168 -41.86 -22.44 -14.15
C LYS A 168 -40.44 -21.85 -14.19
N LEU A 169 -40.12 -20.89 -13.32
CA LEU A 169 -38.79 -20.25 -13.22
C LEU A 169 -37.75 -21.14 -12.54
N LEU A 170 -38.20 -22.18 -11.83
CA LEU A 170 -37.38 -23.13 -11.07
C LEU A 170 -37.32 -24.51 -11.74
N LYS A 171 -37.85 -24.67 -12.96
CA LYS A 171 -37.83 -25.98 -13.63
C LYS A 171 -36.40 -26.46 -13.86
N GLY A 172 -36.13 -27.70 -13.46
CA GLY A 172 -34.81 -28.32 -13.56
C GLY A 172 -33.83 -27.94 -12.45
N THR A 173 -34.28 -27.19 -11.43
CA THR A 173 -33.45 -26.75 -10.31
C THR A 173 -33.76 -27.54 -9.03
N TYR A 174 -32.89 -27.42 -8.02
CA TYR A 174 -33.08 -27.88 -6.63
C TYR A 174 -33.67 -26.80 -5.72
N GLY A 175 -33.90 -25.59 -6.25
CA GLY A 175 -34.36 -24.43 -5.49
C GLY A 175 -33.67 -23.15 -5.94
N MET A 176 -33.33 -22.31 -4.96
CA MET A 176 -32.74 -20.98 -5.16
C MET A 176 -31.47 -20.81 -4.33
N PHE A 177 -30.54 -20.02 -4.86
CA PHE A 177 -29.42 -19.44 -4.12
C PHE A 177 -29.70 -17.95 -3.94
N VAL A 178 -29.70 -17.46 -2.70
CA VAL A 178 -29.95 -16.04 -2.40
C VAL A 178 -28.66 -15.42 -1.93
N LYS A 179 -28.18 -14.40 -2.62
CA LYS A 179 -26.97 -13.64 -2.29
C LYS A 179 -27.33 -12.23 -1.87
N SER A 180 -26.44 -11.60 -1.11
CA SER A 180 -26.62 -10.28 -0.55
C SER A 180 -25.30 -9.49 -0.58
N LEU A 181 -25.37 -8.16 -0.44
CA LEU A 181 -24.18 -7.31 -0.25
C LEU A 181 -23.70 -7.36 1.20
N GLU A 182 -24.61 -7.63 2.13
CA GLU A 182 -24.34 -7.77 3.56
C GLU A 182 -24.48 -9.22 4.02
N PRO A 183 -23.87 -9.62 5.16
CA PRO A 183 -24.05 -10.95 5.70
C PRO A 183 -25.50 -11.22 6.15
N ILE A 184 -26.15 -12.19 5.50
CA ILE A 184 -27.55 -12.56 5.74
C ILE A 184 -27.73 -13.92 6.44
N MET A 185 -26.64 -14.65 6.70
CA MET A 185 -26.63 -15.99 7.28
C MET A 185 -25.41 -16.20 8.19
N TYR A 186 -25.44 -17.16 9.11
CA TYR A 186 -24.25 -17.60 9.88
C TYR A 186 -23.70 -18.95 9.40
N VAL A 187 -22.41 -19.18 9.61
CA VAL A 187 -21.74 -20.45 9.28
C VAL A 187 -22.04 -21.51 10.34
N ASP A 188 -22.37 -22.71 9.86
CA ASP A 188 -22.83 -23.84 10.67
C ASP A 188 -21.77 -24.95 10.87
N SER A 189 -20.63 -24.90 10.18
CA SER A 189 -19.64 -26.00 10.27
C SER A 189 -18.22 -25.64 9.81
N ASP A 190 -17.55 -24.75 10.53
CA ASP A 190 -16.08 -24.82 10.58
C ASP A 190 -15.66 -25.70 11.75
N VAL A 191 -14.66 -26.56 11.51
CA VAL A 191 -14.29 -27.69 12.37
C VAL A 191 -13.80 -27.24 13.77
N ASP A 192 -13.48 -25.95 13.94
CA ASP A 192 -12.84 -25.41 15.13
C ASP A 192 -13.67 -24.39 15.95
N VAL A 193 -14.83 -23.89 15.45
CA VAL A 193 -15.64 -22.87 16.16
C VAL A 193 -17.13 -23.21 16.11
N THR A 194 -17.73 -23.47 17.28
CA THR A 194 -19.17 -23.69 17.43
C THR A 194 -19.93 -22.36 17.43
N PRO A 195 -20.87 -22.09 16.51
CA PRO A 195 -21.60 -20.83 16.46
C PRO A 195 -22.54 -20.66 17.66
N TYR A 196 -22.59 -19.45 18.24
CA TYR A 196 -23.48 -19.16 19.37
C TYR A 196 -24.06 -17.75 19.36
N PHE A 197 -25.16 -17.57 20.09
CA PHE A 197 -25.73 -16.27 20.44
C PHE A 197 -25.31 -15.89 21.87
N ASP A 198 -24.73 -14.71 22.03
CA ASP A 198 -24.34 -14.14 23.33
C ASP A 198 -25.46 -13.24 23.85
N PHE A 199 -26.05 -13.61 24.99
CA PHE A 199 -27.19 -12.87 25.55
C PHE A 199 -26.80 -11.57 26.25
N LYS A 200 -25.54 -11.42 26.68
CA LYS A 200 -25.07 -10.16 27.29
C LYS A 200 -24.86 -9.11 26.23
N GLU A 201 -24.26 -9.52 25.12
CA GLU A 201 -23.93 -8.66 23.98
C GLU A 201 -25.10 -8.54 22.99
N GLU A 202 -26.14 -9.36 23.13
CA GLU A 202 -27.28 -9.49 22.19
C GLU A 202 -26.84 -9.69 20.73
N LYS A 203 -25.79 -10.49 20.50
CA LYS A 203 -25.19 -10.69 19.17
C LYS A 203 -24.85 -12.14 18.85
N ILE A 204 -24.87 -12.47 17.57
CA ILE A 204 -24.38 -13.74 17.03
C ILE A 204 -22.85 -13.67 16.91
N VAL A 205 -22.16 -14.68 17.46
CA VAL A 205 -20.70 -14.82 17.40
C VAL A 205 -20.34 -16.07 16.61
N THR A 206 -20.02 -15.84 15.34
CA THR A 206 -19.50 -16.81 14.36
C THR A 206 -19.19 -16.05 13.07
N GLU A 207 -18.53 -16.71 12.12
CA GLU A 207 -18.46 -16.22 10.75
C GLU A 207 -19.87 -16.10 10.15
N LYS A 208 -20.07 -15.08 9.32
CA LYS A 208 -21.33 -14.83 8.63
C LYS A 208 -21.11 -14.93 7.13
N ARG A 209 -22.16 -15.31 6.41
CA ARG A 209 -22.17 -15.43 4.95
C ARG A 209 -23.14 -14.44 4.35
N ASP A 210 -22.75 -13.90 3.21
CA ASP A 210 -23.54 -13.04 2.34
C ASP A 210 -24.50 -13.85 1.44
N TYR A 211 -24.75 -15.13 1.75
CA TYR A 211 -25.65 -15.98 0.97
C TYR A 211 -26.37 -17.06 1.79
N VAL A 212 -27.48 -17.55 1.24
CA VAL A 212 -28.26 -18.70 1.75
C VAL A 212 -28.78 -19.57 0.60
N TRP A 213 -28.76 -20.88 0.81
CA TRP A 213 -29.42 -21.86 -0.05
C TRP A 213 -30.86 -22.08 0.42
N TYR A 214 -31.82 -22.02 -0.49
CA TYR A 214 -33.23 -22.32 -0.22
C TYR A 214 -33.70 -23.46 -1.12
N ASN A 215 -33.90 -24.64 -0.52
CA ASN A 215 -34.27 -25.84 -1.27
C ASN A 215 -35.77 -25.89 -1.57
N VAL A 216 -36.12 -26.26 -2.79
CA VAL A 216 -37.51 -26.50 -3.20
C VAL A 216 -37.59 -27.91 -3.82
N PRO A 217 -38.40 -28.83 -3.28
CA PRO A 217 -38.54 -30.18 -3.81
C PRO A 217 -38.98 -30.18 -5.28
N SER A 218 -38.39 -31.07 -6.10
CA SER A 218 -38.66 -31.11 -7.54
C SER A 218 -40.12 -31.43 -7.87
N ASP A 219 -40.78 -32.26 -7.06
CA ASP A 219 -42.20 -32.57 -7.18
C ASP A 219 -43.09 -31.33 -6.95
N VAL A 220 -42.71 -30.46 -6.01
CA VAL A 220 -43.40 -29.18 -5.78
C VAL A 220 -43.24 -28.26 -6.99
N ILE A 221 -42.02 -28.17 -7.54
CA ILE A 221 -41.72 -27.37 -8.75
C ILE A 221 -42.53 -27.88 -9.96
N GLU A 222 -42.70 -29.20 -10.10
CA GLU A 222 -43.40 -29.81 -11.22
C GLU A 222 -44.93 -29.75 -11.12
N THR A 223 -45.48 -29.70 -9.90
CA THR A 223 -46.94 -29.86 -9.67
C THR A 223 -47.69 -28.57 -9.34
N LYS A 224 -47.05 -27.58 -8.71
CA LYS A 224 -47.69 -26.29 -8.38
C LYS A 224 -47.40 -25.26 -9.46
N ASP A 225 -48.29 -24.29 -9.68
CA ASP A 225 -48.06 -23.17 -10.62
C ASP A 225 -47.31 -22.00 -9.94
N THR A 226 -47.63 -21.73 -8.68
CA THR A 226 -46.99 -20.72 -7.83
C THR A 226 -46.77 -21.30 -6.44
N ILE A 227 -45.63 -20.95 -5.84
CA ILE A 227 -45.28 -21.31 -4.46
C ILE A 227 -44.93 -20.06 -3.66
N THR A 228 -45.17 -20.09 -2.35
CA THR A 228 -44.68 -19.09 -1.41
C THR A 228 -43.47 -19.63 -0.66
N CYS A 229 -42.33 -18.97 -0.82
CA CYS A 229 -41.09 -19.28 -0.11
C CYS A 229 -40.91 -18.32 1.07
N TYR A 230 -40.43 -18.85 2.20
CA TYR A 230 -40.23 -18.09 3.42
C TYR A 230 -38.77 -18.22 3.87
N ILE A 231 -37.95 -17.25 3.47
CA ILE A 231 -36.50 -17.24 3.77
C ILE A 231 -36.26 -16.42 5.03
N ALA A 232 -35.46 -16.92 5.97
CA ALA A 232 -35.01 -16.17 7.15
C ALA A 232 -33.64 -15.57 6.87
N ILE A 233 -33.42 -14.30 7.18
CA ILE A 233 -32.13 -13.63 6.98
C ILE A 233 -31.75 -12.85 8.23
N LEU A 234 -30.45 -12.67 8.43
CA LEU A 234 -29.97 -11.71 9.42
C LEU A 234 -30.42 -10.29 9.05
N PRO A 235 -30.62 -9.39 10.02
CA PRO A 235 -30.92 -8.00 9.73
C PRO A 235 -29.81 -7.33 8.93
N THR A 236 -30.18 -6.39 8.05
CA THR A 236 -29.25 -5.68 7.16
C THR A 236 -29.66 -4.23 7.00
N THR A 237 -28.78 -3.38 6.47
CA THR A 237 -29.04 -1.95 6.27
C THR A 237 -29.91 -1.66 5.04
N GLU A 238 -30.27 -0.39 4.85
CA GLU A 238 -31.05 0.09 3.72
C GLU A 238 -30.31 -0.03 2.37
N ASP A 239 -28.98 -0.11 2.39
CA ASP A 239 -28.15 -0.21 1.19
C ASP A 239 -28.04 -1.64 0.67
N ASN A 240 -28.56 -2.62 1.41
CA ASN A 240 -28.48 -4.00 1.04
C ASN A 240 -29.37 -4.34 -0.18
N TYR A 241 -28.94 -5.35 -0.93
CA TYR A 241 -29.69 -5.98 -2.01
C TYR A 241 -29.77 -7.48 -1.76
N LEU A 242 -30.91 -8.10 -2.08
CA LEU A 242 -31.06 -9.54 -2.14
C LEU A 242 -31.22 -9.97 -3.60
N THR A 243 -30.31 -10.79 -4.09
CA THR A 243 -30.34 -11.33 -5.45
C THR A 243 -30.58 -12.84 -5.38
N PHE A 244 -31.62 -13.32 -6.06
CA PHE A 244 -32.06 -14.71 -6.11
C PHE A 244 -31.57 -15.33 -7.40
N TYR A 245 -30.99 -16.53 -7.35
CA TYR A 245 -30.46 -17.27 -8.48
C TYR A 245 -31.05 -18.68 -8.51
N LYS A 246 -31.10 -19.30 -9.69
CA LYS A 246 -31.39 -20.73 -9.83
C LYS A 246 -30.25 -21.56 -9.25
N PHE A 247 -30.55 -22.74 -8.72
CA PHE A 247 -29.54 -23.67 -8.24
C PHE A 247 -29.82 -25.08 -8.73
N ASP A 248 -28.90 -25.72 -9.45
CA ASP A 248 -29.05 -27.08 -9.98
C ASP A 248 -27.77 -27.94 -9.81
N ALA A 249 -27.73 -29.10 -10.48
CA ALA A 249 -26.61 -30.04 -10.42
C ALA A 249 -25.26 -29.46 -10.88
N ASN A 250 -25.29 -28.39 -11.68
CA ASN A 250 -24.12 -27.69 -12.20
C ASN A 250 -23.72 -26.49 -11.32
N GLY A 251 -24.47 -26.21 -10.24
CA GLY A 251 -24.21 -25.11 -9.32
C GLY A 251 -25.25 -23.98 -9.40
N VAL A 252 -24.82 -22.76 -9.05
CA VAL A 252 -25.68 -21.57 -9.12
C VAL A 252 -25.74 -21.10 -10.58
N GLY A 253 -26.94 -21.04 -11.12
CA GLY A 253 -27.24 -20.60 -12.49
C GLY A 253 -27.78 -19.17 -12.55
N ASP A 254 -28.67 -18.90 -13.51
CA ASP A 254 -29.17 -17.56 -13.81
C ASP A 254 -29.84 -16.86 -12.62
N GLY A 255 -29.67 -15.53 -12.55
CA GLY A 255 -30.45 -14.66 -11.68
C GLY A 255 -31.95 -14.71 -12.01
N ILE A 256 -32.78 -14.72 -10.97
CA ILE A 256 -34.24 -14.77 -10.99
C ILE A 256 -34.83 -13.41 -10.64
N LEU A 257 -34.31 -12.77 -9.59
CA LEU A 257 -34.84 -11.54 -9.01
C LEU A 257 -33.75 -10.81 -8.23
N GLU A 258 -33.76 -9.48 -8.21
CA GLU A 258 -33.06 -8.67 -7.23
C GLU A 258 -34.01 -7.71 -6.52
N LYS A 259 -33.80 -7.49 -5.23
CA LYS A 259 -34.57 -6.53 -4.44
C LYS A 259 -33.71 -5.72 -3.49
N LYS A 260 -33.83 -4.39 -3.58
CA LYS A 260 -33.29 -3.47 -2.57
C LYS A 260 -34.00 -3.68 -1.23
N ALA A 261 -33.25 -3.58 -0.14
CA ALA A 261 -33.79 -3.42 1.19
C ALA A 261 -34.66 -2.14 1.29
N PRO A 262 -35.64 -2.12 2.21
CA PRO A 262 -36.41 -0.91 2.48
C PRO A 262 -35.55 0.16 3.17
N GLU A 263 -36.09 1.38 3.32
CA GLU A 263 -35.40 2.56 3.90
C GLU A 263 -34.81 2.34 5.30
N ASP A 264 -35.39 1.41 6.07
CA ASP A 264 -34.86 1.03 7.39
C ASP A 264 -34.06 -0.29 7.36
N GLY A 265 -33.76 -0.83 6.18
CA GLY A 265 -33.16 -2.16 6.03
C GLY A 265 -34.09 -3.32 6.39
N PHE A 266 -33.59 -4.55 6.28
CA PHE A 266 -34.33 -5.73 6.74
C PHE A 266 -34.20 -5.85 8.26
N GLN A 267 -35.30 -5.64 9.00
CA GLN A 267 -35.32 -5.59 10.45
C GLN A 267 -35.72 -6.93 11.07
N ALA A 268 -35.08 -7.29 12.19
CA ALA A 268 -35.42 -8.49 12.92
C ALA A 268 -36.90 -8.49 13.32
N GLY A 269 -37.54 -9.65 13.21
CA GLY A 269 -38.96 -9.82 13.52
C GLY A 269 -39.90 -9.12 12.54
N HIS A 270 -39.44 -8.69 11.36
CA HIS A 270 -40.31 -8.15 10.31
C HIS A 270 -40.41 -9.11 9.12
N VAL A 271 -41.57 -9.12 8.45
CA VAL A 271 -41.78 -9.84 7.19
C VAL A 271 -41.85 -8.87 6.03
N TYR A 272 -41.04 -9.13 5.03
CA TYR A 272 -40.97 -8.36 3.81
C TYR A 272 -41.53 -9.20 2.66
N ASP A 273 -42.64 -8.74 2.10
CA ASP A 273 -43.24 -9.36 0.92
C ASP A 273 -42.52 -8.84 -0.33
N LEU A 274 -41.71 -9.71 -0.94
CA LEU A 274 -40.93 -9.39 -2.13
C LEU A 274 -41.61 -9.91 -3.42
N THR A 275 -42.91 -10.19 -3.36
CA THR A 275 -43.72 -10.58 -4.52
C THR A 275 -43.79 -9.47 -5.56
N LEU A 276 -43.65 -9.82 -6.84
CA LEU A 276 -43.72 -8.87 -7.95
C LEU A 276 -44.89 -9.17 -8.90
N GLY A 277 -45.56 -8.11 -9.36
CA GLY A 277 -46.14 -8.08 -10.70
C GLY A 277 -45.01 -8.02 -11.75
N GLU A 278 -45.24 -8.50 -12.96
CA GLU A 278 -44.26 -8.97 -13.97
C GLU A 278 -43.13 -8.01 -14.48
N VAL A 279 -42.56 -7.04 -13.71
CA VAL A 279 -41.64 -6.01 -14.27
C VAL A 279 -40.35 -5.67 -13.48
N ASP A 280 -40.06 -6.21 -12.29
CA ASP A 280 -39.05 -5.59 -11.39
C ASP A 280 -37.65 -6.24 -11.32
N TYR A 281 -37.34 -7.29 -12.09
CA TYR A 281 -35.96 -7.71 -12.33
C TYR A 281 -35.85 -8.27 -13.73
N ASP A 282 -35.04 -7.58 -14.52
CA ASP A 282 -34.69 -7.98 -15.86
C ASP A 282 -33.17 -8.19 -15.84
N PRO A 283 -32.66 -9.44 -15.81
CA PRO A 283 -31.22 -9.70 -15.85
C PRO A 283 -30.60 -9.09 -17.11
N ASP A 284 -31.37 -8.98 -18.20
CA ASP A 284 -30.93 -8.31 -19.42
C ASP A 284 -30.71 -6.81 -19.18
N LYS A 285 -31.48 -6.19 -18.27
CA LYS A 285 -31.33 -4.78 -17.87
C LYS A 285 -30.11 -4.55 -16.98
N VAL A 286 -29.81 -5.44 -16.02
CA VAL A 286 -28.61 -5.32 -15.18
C VAL A 286 -27.34 -5.51 -16.01
N GLU A 287 -27.30 -6.55 -16.85
CA GLU A 287 -26.20 -6.75 -17.80
C GLU A 287 -26.07 -5.54 -18.73
N GLN A 288 -27.21 -4.97 -19.18
CA GLN A 288 -27.19 -3.75 -19.99
C GLN A 288 -26.62 -2.55 -19.22
N GLU A 289 -27.00 -2.33 -17.95
CA GLU A 289 -26.48 -1.23 -17.13
C GLU A 289 -24.98 -1.36 -16.86
N GLU A 290 -24.50 -2.58 -16.55
CA GLU A 290 -23.07 -2.87 -16.37
C GLU A 290 -22.31 -2.72 -17.69
N ARG A 291 -22.86 -3.20 -18.81
CA ARG A 291 -22.30 -3.01 -20.15
C ARG A 291 -22.21 -1.53 -20.51
N GLU A 292 -23.25 -0.75 -20.26
CA GLU A 292 -23.25 0.70 -20.48
C GLU A 292 -22.21 1.40 -19.61
N ALA A 293 -22.05 0.99 -18.35
CA ALA A 293 -21.02 1.51 -17.46
C ALA A 293 -19.61 1.18 -17.95
N LEU A 294 -19.36 -0.04 -18.42
CA LEU A 294 -18.09 -0.44 -19.02
C LEU A 294 -17.83 0.32 -20.32
N ILE A 295 -18.82 0.54 -21.17
CA ILE A 295 -18.68 1.36 -22.38
C ILE A 295 -18.36 2.81 -22.02
N ALA A 296 -19.02 3.38 -21.00
CA ALA A 296 -18.72 4.72 -20.50
C ALA A 296 -17.27 4.79 -19.97
N PHE A 297 -16.84 3.79 -19.19
CA PHE A 297 -15.46 3.64 -18.72
C PHE A 297 -14.46 3.59 -19.87
N TYR A 298 -14.71 2.74 -20.87
CA TYR A 298 -13.90 2.64 -22.08
C TYR A 298 -13.78 3.98 -22.80
N ASN A 299 -14.89 4.69 -23.00
CA ASN A 299 -14.87 5.98 -23.70
C ASN A 299 -14.16 7.07 -22.90
N ALA A 300 -14.44 7.17 -21.60
CA ALA A 300 -13.87 8.18 -20.71
C ALA A 300 -12.34 8.04 -20.56
N THR A 301 -11.83 6.81 -20.69
CA THR A 301 -10.42 6.51 -20.42
C THR A 301 -9.58 6.23 -21.67
N GLY A 302 -10.07 6.65 -22.84
CA GLY A 302 -9.33 6.57 -24.09
C GLY A 302 -9.23 5.16 -24.67
N GLY A 303 -10.25 4.32 -24.47
CA GLY A 303 -10.34 2.90 -24.83
C GLY A 303 -9.75 2.48 -26.18
N SER A 304 -9.90 3.32 -27.21
CA SER A 304 -9.34 3.06 -28.54
C SER A 304 -7.80 3.03 -28.59
N GLN A 305 -7.12 3.57 -27.57
CA GLN A 305 -5.67 3.71 -27.45
C GLN A 305 -5.09 2.81 -26.35
N TRP A 306 -5.92 2.00 -25.68
CA TRP A 306 -5.45 1.02 -24.71
C TRP A 306 -4.54 -0.01 -25.40
N THR A 307 -3.61 -0.57 -24.64
CA THR A 307 -2.72 -1.63 -25.13
C THR A 307 -3.50 -2.89 -25.50
N ASN A 308 -4.48 -3.26 -24.68
CA ASN A 308 -5.41 -4.35 -24.94
C ASN A 308 -6.83 -3.92 -24.60
N ASN A 309 -7.66 -3.85 -25.63
CA ASN A 309 -9.09 -3.58 -25.54
C ASN A 309 -9.93 -4.70 -26.16
N THR A 310 -9.41 -5.93 -26.17
CA THR A 310 -10.08 -7.07 -26.81
C THR A 310 -11.51 -7.22 -26.30
N ASN A 311 -12.46 -7.30 -27.25
CA ASN A 311 -13.91 -7.41 -27.06
C ASN A 311 -14.61 -6.21 -26.38
N TRP A 312 -13.90 -5.18 -25.92
CA TRP A 312 -14.55 -3.99 -25.39
C TRP A 312 -15.42 -3.31 -26.45
N CYS A 313 -16.61 -2.85 -26.03
CA CYS A 313 -17.65 -2.28 -26.90
C CYS A 313 -18.18 -3.22 -28.00
N SER A 314 -17.96 -4.54 -27.87
CA SER A 314 -18.53 -5.54 -28.77
C SER A 314 -19.85 -6.13 -28.23
N ASP A 315 -20.46 -7.01 -29.03
CA ASP A 315 -21.64 -7.80 -28.66
C ASP A 315 -21.30 -9.08 -27.88
N LYS A 316 -20.02 -9.31 -27.54
CA LYS A 316 -19.60 -10.47 -26.74
C LYS A 316 -20.10 -10.36 -25.28
N PRO A 317 -20.28 -11.52 -24.60
CA PRO A 317 -20.49 -11.57 -23.15
C PRO A 317 -19.43 -10.75 -22.38
N LEU A 318 -19.81 -10.12 -21.28
CA LEU A 318 -18.89 -9.25 -20.52
C LEU A 318 -17.68 -10.00 -19.94
N GLU A 319 -17.81 -11.30 -19.66
CA GLU A 319 -16.71 -12.17 -19.23
C GLU A 319 -15.64 -12.41 -20.31
N ASP A 320 -15.98 -12.20 -21.58
CA ASP A 320 -15.03 -12.24 -22.69
C ASP A 320 -14.29 -10.91 -22.87
N TRP A 321 -14.70 -9.84 -22.18
CA TRP A 321 -14.03 -8.53 -22.29
C TRP A 321 -12.71 -8.58 -21.53
N TYR A 322 -11.65 -8.14 -22.18
CA TYR A 322 -10.31 -8.21 -21.58
C TYR A 322 -10.28 -7.51 -20.21
N GLY A 323 -9.77 -8.21 -19.20
CA GLY A 323 -9.64 -7.67 -17.84
C GLY A 323 -10.94 -7.67 -17.04
N VAL A 324 -12.08 -8.05 -17.61
CA VAL A 324 -13.36 -8.14 -16.90
C VAL A 324 -13.58 -9.56 -16.40
N SER A 325 -14.02 -9.69 -15.15
CA SER A 325 -14.42 -10.96 -14.55
C SER A 325 -15.84 -10.84 -14.01
N THR A 326 -16.66 -11.83 -14.31
CA THR A 326 -18.05 -11.91 -13.87
C THR A 326 -18.25 -13.03 -12.86
N MET A 327 -19.30 -12.94 -12.07
CA MET A 327 -19.81 -14.03 -11.26
C MET A 327 -21.33 -14.00 -11.31
N TYR A 328 -21.93 -15.07 -11.83
CA TYR A 328 -23.38 -15.18 -12.04
C TYR A 328 -23.94 -14.07 -12.95
N GLY A 329 -23.19 -13.69 -13.99
CA GLY A 329 -23.58 -12.66 -14.96
C GLY A 329 -23.20 -11.23 -14.58
N ASN A 330 -22.88 -10.96 -13.31
CA ASN A 330 -22.53 -9.62 -12.83
C ASN A 330 -21.02 -9.38 -12.81
N VAL A 331 -20.58 -8.17 -13.11
CA VAL A 331 -19.16 -7.77 -13.07
C VAL A 331 -18.67 -7.71 -11.62
N VAL A 332 -17.69 -8.56 -11.29
CA VAL A 332 -17.09 -8.64 -9.94
C VAL A 332 -15.63 -8.20 -9.88
N GLY A 333 -14.97 -8.06 -11.02
CA GLY A 333 -13.60 -7.55 -11.05
C GLY A 333 -13.22 -6.95 -12.39
N ILE A 334 -12.47 -5.85 -12.32
CA ILE A 334 -11.83 -5.19 -13.45
C ILE A 334 -10.33 -5.13 -13.15
N ASN A 335 -9.53 -5.71 -14.04
CA ASN A 335 -8.07 -5.64 -14.01
C ASN A 335 -7.54 -5.11 -15.34
N LEU A 336 -7.15 -3.84 -15.31
CA LEU A 336 -6.59 -3.10 -16.44
C LEU A 336 -5.28 -2.41 -16.02
N ASN A 337 -4.53 -3.02 -15.11
CA ASN A 337 -3.18 -2.55 -14.78
C ASN A 337 -2.30 -2.54 -16.04
N ASP A 338 -1.43 -1.53 -16.17
CA ASP A 338 -0.47 -1.40 -17.28
C ASP A 338 -1.13 -1.57 -18.67
N ASN A 339 -2.18 -0.79 -18.93
CA ASN A 339 -2.96 -0.92 -20.16
C ASN A 339 -3.12 0.42 -20.92
N ASN A 340 -2.31 1.42 -20.57
CA ASN A 340 -2.26 2.73 -21.19
C ASN A 340 -3.60 3.50 -21.13
N LEU A 341 -4.36 3.35 -20.05
CA LEU A 341 -5.57 4.14 -19.80
C LEU A 341 -5.20 5.62 -19.60
N THR A 342 -6.06 6.53 -20.04
CA THR A 342 -5.93 7.99 -19.85
C THR A 342 -7.24 8.53 -19.26
N GLY A 343 -7.42 9.85 -19.12
CA GLY A 343 -8.70 10.44 -18.69
C GLY A 343 -9.09 10.12 -17.25
N ASN A 344 -10.35 10.32 -16.88
CA ASN A 344 -10.86 10.15 -15.51
C ASN A 344 -11.76 8.92 -15.37
N ILE A 345 -11.99 8.48 -14.13
CA ILE A 345 -12.99 7.45 -13.81
C ILE A 345 -14.39 8.09 -13.93
N PRO A 346 -15.26 7.61 -14.84
CA PRO A 346 -16.59 8.18 -15.01
C PRO A 346 -17.53 7.79 -13.85
N ALA A 347 -18.53 8.64 -13.58
CA ALA A 347 -19.48 8.44 -12.48
C ALA A 347 -20.28 7.13 -12.63
N GLU A 348 -20.53 6.69 -13.87
CA GLU A 348 -21.22 5.45 -14.21
C GLU A 348 -20.56 4.20 -13.62
N ILE A 349 -19.32 4.28 -13.14
CA ILE A 349 -18.69 3.19 -12.38
C ILE A 349 -19.55 2.74 -11.19
N GLU A 350 -20.34 3.64 -10.59
CA GLU A 350 -21.26 3.34 -9.48
C GLU A 350 -22.34 2.30 -9.83
N LYS A 351 -22.59 2.05 -11.13
CA LYS A 351 -23.53 1.04 -11.60
C LYS A 351 -22.99 -0.38 -11.44
N LEU A 352 -21.67 -0.56 -11.29
CA LEU A 352 -21.03 -1.87 -11.10
C LEU A 352 -21.11 -2.33 -9.64
N ARG A 353 -22.33 -2.42 -9.10
CA ARG A 353 -22.60 -2.59 -7.66
C ARG A 353 -22.04 -3.87 -7.04
N HIS A 354 -21.74 -4.87 -7.87
CA HIS A 354 -21.19 -6.15 -7.46
C HIS A 354 -19.65 -6.20 -7.55
N LEU A 355 -19.00 -5.11 -7.94
CA LEU A 355 -17.56 -5.04 -8.13
C LEU A 355 -16.83 -5.24 -6.79
N LYS A 356 -15.97 -6.26 -6.74
CA LYS A 356 -15.11 -6.58 -5.59
C LYS A 356 -13.67 -6.16 -5.79
N ARG A 357 -13.22 -6.03 -7.04
CA ARG A 357 -11.82 -5.76 -7.38
C ARG A 357 -11.72 -4.72 -8.49
N LEU A 358 -11.02 -3.63 -8.24
CA LEU A 358 -10.73 -2.61 -9.23
C LEU A 358 -9.22 -2.34 -9.24
N TYR A 359 -8.55 -2.82 -10.28
CA TYR A 359 -7.12 -2.66 -10.49
C TYR A 359 -6.87 -1.84 -11.76
N LEU A 360 -6.48 -0.57 -11.57
CA LEU A 360 -6.21 0.42 -12.62
C LEU A 360 -4.80 1.02 -12.49
N GLY A 361 -3.90 0.38 -11.74
CA GLY A 361 -2.57 0.89 -11.48
C GLY A 361 -1.64 0.88 -12.71
N TYR A 362 -0.59 1.70 -12.67
CA TYR A 362 0.38 1.85 -13.78
C TYR A 362 -0.28 2.29 -15.08
N ASN A 363 -1.07 3.35 -15.04
CA ASN A 363 -1.70 3.95 -16.21
C ASN A 363 -1.44 5.47 -16.25
N ASN A 364 -2.05 6.17 -17.19
CA ASN A 364 -1.93 7.62 -17.36
C ASN A 364 -3.24 8.35 -17.00
N MET A 365 -4.06 7.77 -16.12
CA MET A 365 -5.35 8.37 -15.73
C MET A 365 -5.13 9.64 -14.90
N SER A 366 -6.07 10.58 -14.94
CA SER A 366 -5.96 11.91 -14.33
C SER A 366 -7.31 12.44 -13.82
N GLY A 367 -7.28 13.57 -13.13
CA GLY A 367 -8.47 14.23 -12.57
C GLY A 367 -8.74 13.83 -11.12
N GLU A 368 -9.82 14.36 -10.56
CA GLU A 368 -10.18 14.15 -9.16
C GLU A 368 -10.93 12.83 -8.92
N LEU A 369 -10.71 12.22 -7.76
CA LEU A 369 -11.54 11.10 -7.29
C LEU A 369 -12.91 11.63 -6.84
N THR A 370 -13.98 11.04 -7.36
CA THR A 370 -15.36 11.38 -7.02
C THR A 370 -15.97 10.38 -6.04
N GLU A 371 -17.13 10.72 -5.47
CA GLU A 371 -17.90 9.85 -4.56
C GLU A 371 -18.45 8.57 -5.23
N SER A 372 -18.40 8.46 -6.56
CA SER A 372 -18.97 7.30 -7.27
C SER A 372 -18.29 5.97 -6.90
N ILE A 373 -16.98 5.97 -6.62
CA ILE A 373 -16.28 4.76 -6.17
C ILE A 373 -16.72 4.38 -4.75
N SER A 374 -17.04 5.34 -3.88
CA SER A 374 -17.50 5.04 -2.53
C SER A 374 -18.90 4.41 -2.49
N LYS A 375 -19.63 4.37 -3.62
CA LYS A 375 -20.89 3.64 -3.75
C LYS A 375 -20.71 2.15 -4.02
N LEU A 376 -19.48 1.71 -4.25
CA LEU A 376 -19.13 0.30 -4.45
C LEU A 376 -18.89 -0.37 -3.09
N CYS A 377 -19.92 -0.46 -2.25
CA CYS A 377 -19.81 -0.92 -0.85
C CYS A 377 -19.28 -2.36 -0.69
N GLY A 378 -19.24 -3.15 -1.77
CA GLY A 378 -18.66 -4.50 -1.80
C GLY A 378 -17.20 -4.57 -2.27
N LEU A 379 -16.53 -3.42 -2.48
CA LEU A 379 -15.18 -3.35 -3.02
C LEU A 379 -14.14 -3.79 -1.99
N VAL A 380 -13.44 -4.88 -2.28
CA VAL A 380 -12.45 -5.51 -1.39
C VAL A 380 -11.03 -5.04 -1.73
N ASN A 381 -10.73 -4.85 -3.02
CA ASN A 381 -9.41 -4.41 -3.46
C ASN A 381 -9.54 -3.22 -4.42
N LEU A 382 -8.89 -2.11 -4.07
CA LEU A 382 -8.78 -0.91 -4.88
C LEU A 382 -7.30 -0.56 -5.09
N ASP A 383 -6.86 -0.60 -6.35
CA ASP A 383 -5.53 -0.14 -6.77
C ASP A 383 -5.66 0.90 -7.89
N LEU A 384 -5.35 2.15 -7.55
CA LEU A 384 -5.27 3.29 -8.46
C LEU A 384 -3.84 3.85 -8.53
N SER A 385 -2.85 3.09 -8.05
CA SER A 385 -1.47 3.59 -7.92
C SER A 385 -0.78 3.86 -9.26
N ASN A 386 0.27 4.68 -9.27
CA ASN A 386 1.03 5.00 -10.48
C ASN A 386 0.13 5.53 -11.61
N ASN A 387 -0.57 6.64 -11.32
CA ASN A 387 -1.39 7.41 -12.25
C ASN A 387 -1.12 8.90 -12.01
N ASN A 388 -1.93 9.77 -12.63
CA ASN A 388 -1.88 11.22 -12.49
C ASN A 388 -3.13 11.79 -11.80
N PHE A 389 -3.81 11.03 -10.93
CA PHE A 389 -4.97 11.54 -10.19
C PHE A 389 -4.57 12.72 -9.29
N GLU A 390 -5.44 13.70 -9.14
CA GLU A 390 -5.18 14.96 -8.42
C GLU A 390 -6.34 15.33 -7.47
N GLY A 391 -6.23 16.47 -6.78
CA GLY A 391 -7.25 16.93 -5.83
C GLY A 391 -7.17 16.22 -4.47
N THR A 392 -8.28 16.23 -3.71
CA THR A 392 -8.36 15.67 -2.35
C THR A 392 -9.09 14.32 -2.33
N LEU A 393 -8.83 13.48 -1.32
CA LEU A 393 -9.62 12.26 -1.10
C LEU A 393 -11.01 12.61 -0.51
N PRO A 394 -12.13 12.21 -1.16
CA PRO A 394 -13.46 12.49 -0.60
C PRO A 394 -13.70 11.76 0.73
N GLU A 395 -14.39 12.43 1.67
CA GLU A 395 -14.69 11.87 2.99
C GLU A 395 -15.50 10.57 2.91
N SER A 396 -16.33 10.41 1.87
CA SER A 396 -17.16 9.23 1.63
C SER A 396 -16.36 7.93 1.44
N TYR A 397 -15.06 8.00 1.13
CA TYR A 397 -14.20 6.81 1.00
C TYR A 397 -14.01 6.08 2.33
N ALA A 398 -14.29 6.74 3.46
CA ALA A 398 -14.34 6.06 4.76
C ALA A 398 -15.32 4.88 4.75
N GLY A 399 -16.43 4.97 4.01
CA GLY A 399 -17.42 3.88 3.89
C GLY A 399 -16.92 2.65 3.13
N LEU A 400 -15.80 2.73 2.39
CA LEU A 400 -15.18 1.55 1.77
C LEU A 400 -14.29 0.78 2.76
N MET A 401 -13.82 1.44 3.83
CA MET A 401 -12.78 0.89 4.70
C MET A 401 -13.23 -0.30 5.55
N ASP A 402 -14.55 -0.50 5.69
CA ASP A 402 -15.15 -1.63 6.40
C ASP A 402 -14.85 -2.98 5.74
N VAL A 403 -14.70 -3.00 4.41
CA VAL A 403 -14.50 -4.22 3.61
C VAL A 403 -13.20 -4.25 2.84
N LEU A 404 -12.52 -3.09 2.67
CA LEU A 404 -11.26 -3.03 1.94
C LEU A 404 -10.15 -3.81 2.64
N GLU A 405 -9.55 -4.73 1.89
CA GLU A 405 -8.31 -5.41 2.24
C GLU A 405 -7.09 -4.73 1.58
N THR A 406 -7.31 -3.97 0.50
CA THR A 406 -6.25 -3.25 -0.20
C THR A 406 -6.76 -1.90 -0.66
N PHE A 407 -6.05 -0.84 -0.28
CA PHE A 407 -6.35 0.52 -0.68
C PHE A 407 -5.06 1.22 -1.12
N ASN A 408 -4.80 1.23 -2.42
CA ASN A 408 -3.56 1.74 -2.99
C ASN A 408 -3.82 2.93 -3.91
N LEU A 409 -3.42 4.10 -3.45
CA LEU A 409 -3.47 5.39 -4.13
C LEU A 409 -2.07 5.98 -4.39
N GLY A 410 -1.01 5.21 -4.09
CA GLY A 410 0.37 5.69 -4.11
C GLY A 410 0.83 6.12 -5.50
N TYR A 411 1.81 7.03 -5.55
CA TYR A 411 2.35 7.55 -6.80
C TYR A 411 1.27 8.18 -7.70
N ASN A 412 0.58 9.17 -7.14
CA ASN A 412 -0.35 10.06 -7.81
C ASN A 412 -0.01 11.52 -7.44
N ASN A 413 -0.82 12.48 -7.88
CA ASN A 413 -0.65 13.92 -7.65
C ASN A 413 -1.72 14.47 -6.69
N PHE A 414 -2.17 13.67 -5.70
CA PHE A 414 -3.14 14.14 -4.71
C PHE A 414 -2.57 15.28 -3.88
N THR A 415 -3.46 16.07 -3.28
CA THR A 415 -3.13 17.22 -2.43
C THR A 415 -4.07 17.27 -1.22
N GLY A 416 -3.76 18.15 -0.28
CA GLY A 416 -4.55 18.28 0.95
C GLY A 416 -4.36 17.11 1.92
N ARG A 417 -5.12 17.11 3.00
CA ARG A 417 -5.03 16.11 4.07
C ARG A 417 -5.95 14.93 3.79
N ILE A 418 -5.58 13.74 4.27
CA ILE A 418 -6.48 12.59 4.32
C ILE A 418 -7.63 12.92 5.30
N PRO A 419 -8.90 12.69 4.94
CA PRO A 419 -10.04 12.99 5.81
C PRO A 419 -9.96 12.29 7.17
N ASP A 420 -10.42 12.98 8.22
CA ASP A 420 -10.43 12.43 9.59
C ASP A 420 -11.27 11.15 9.70
N ALA A 421 -12.33 11.02 8.90
CA ALA A 421 -13.15 9.80 8.83
C ALA A 421 -12.35 8.58 8.34
N VAL A 422 -11.35 8.79 7.47
CA VAL A 422 -10.44 7.75 6.99
C VAL A 422 -9.33 7.49 8.00
N LEU A 423 -8.69 8.54 8.51
CA LEU A 423 -7.57 8.44 9.47
C LEU A 423 -7.97 7.76 10.79
N ASN A 424 -9.18 8.01 11.28
CA ASN A 424 -9.67 7.45 12.54
C ASN A 424 -10.38 6.10 12.36
N HIS A 425 -10.49 5.58 11.13
CA HIS A 425 -11.13 4.30 10.88
C HIS A 425 -10.29 3.15 11.47
N PRO A 426 -10.89 2.15 12.15
CA PRO A 426 -10.14 1.05 12.77
C PRO A 426 -9.24 0.26 11.81
N ASN A 427 -9.62 0.19 10.54
CA ASN A 427 -8.85 -0.51 9.50
C ASN A 427 -7.73 0.34 8.87
N TRP A 428 -7.61 1.64 9.20
CA TRP A 428 -6.55 2.51 8.70
C TRP A 428 -5.15 1.95 8.96
N LYS A 429 -4.95 1.30 10.12
CA LYS A 429 -3.69 0.67 10.51
C LYS A 429 -3.15 -0.34 9.49
N ASN A 430 -4.02 -0.94 8.68
CA ASN A 430 -3.66 -1.93 7.68
C ASN A 430 -3.54 -1.36 6.26
N LEU A 431 -4.01 -0.13 6.03
CA LEU A 431 -4.23 0.43 4.68
C LEU A 431 -3.38 1.66 4.38
N TRP A 432 -2.83 2.34 5.39
CA TRP A 432 -2.20 3.65 5.21
C TRP A 432 -1.01 3.69 4.26
N VAL A 433 -0.25 2.60 4.14
CA VAL A 433 0.93 2.54 3.26
C VAL A 433 0.59 2.82 1.81
N GLY A 434 -0.58 2.36 1.34
CA GLY A 434 -1.03 2.61 -0.01
C GLY A 434 -1.40 4.08 -0.26
N CYS A 435 -1.46 4.93 0.77
CA CYS A 435 -1.86 6.33 0.63
C CYS A 435 -0.69 7.32 0.77
N ILE A 436 0.30 7.04 1.63
CA ILE A 436 1.29 8.04 2.02
C ILE A 436 2.23 8.50 0.90
N THR A 437 2.35 7.72 -0.19
CA THR A 437 3.10 8.11 -1.40
C THR A 437 2.22 8.77 -2.47
N GLY A 438 0.94 9.04 -2.18
CA GLY A 438 -0.03 9.56 -3.14
C GLY A 438 -0.02 11.09 -3.31
N GLY A 439 0.77 11.83 -2.53
CA GLY A 439 0.86 13.31 -2.56
C GLY A 439 0.12 14.04 -1.43
N PHE A 440 -0.60 13.31 -0.56
CA PHE A 440 -1.30 13.90 0.59
C PHE A 440 -0.34 14.56 1.60
N ASP A 441 -0.82 15.62 2.26
CA ASP A 441 -0.18 16.20 3.43
C ASP A 441 -0.41 15.31 4.66
N ILE A 442 0.65 14.59 5.05
CA ILE A 442 0.69 13.70 6.21
C ILE A 442 1.34 14.37 7.44
N SER A 443 1.56 15.68 7.41
CA SER A 443 2.16 16.41 8.53
C SER A 443 1.31 16.29 9.78
N GLY A 444 1.91 15.79 10.86
CA GLY A 444 1.25 15.58 12.14
C GLY A 444 0.27 14.39 12.19
N VAL A 445 0.23 13.55 11.14
CA VAL A 445 -0.51 12.28 11.17
C VAL A 445 0.33 11.25 11.91
N VAL A 446 -0.23 10.64 12.95
CA VAL A 446 0.38 9.49 13.63
C VAL A 446 0.01 8.23 12.86
N LEU A 447 1.02 7.50 12.39
CA LEU A 447 0.83 6.28 11.62
C LEU A 447 0.90 5.06 12.56
N PRO A 448 -0.22 4.34 12.77
CA PRO A 448 -0.20 3.15 13.61
C PRO A 448 0.52 1.99 12.91
N ALA A 449 1.41 1.32 13.64
CA ALA A 449 2.05 0.09 13.17
C ALA A 449 1.05 -1.07 13.24
N PRO A 450 0.92 -1.87 12.18
CA PRO A 450 -0.03 -2.97 12.20
C PRO A 450 0.51 -4.18 12.98
N ASP A 451 -0.42 -5.04 13.36
CA ASP A 451 -0.13 -6.26 14.10
C ASP A 451 0.19 -7.41 13.14
N PHE A 452 1.20 -8.23 13.46
CA PHE A 452 1.57 -9.42 12.69
C PHE A 452 2.18 -10.51 13.57
N VAL A 453 2.05 -11.75 13.12
CA VAL A 453 2.69 -12.93 13.70
C VAL A 453 3.32 -13.76 12.57
N VAL A 454 4.63 -13.95 12.62
CA VAL A 454 5.41 -14.66 11.59
C VAL A 454 6.41 -15.63 12.24
N GLN A 455 7.00 -16.51 11.43
CA GLN A 455 8.12 -17.36 11.85
C GLN A 455 9.41 -16.88 11.21
N ASP A 456 10.48 -16.77 11.99
CA ASP A 456 11.81 -16.50 11.46
C ASP A 456 12.40 -17.72 10.72
N ILE A 457 13.54 -17.52 10.05
CA ILE A 457 14.26 -18.58 9.34
C ILE A 457 14.70 -19.74 10.25
N ASP A 458 14.81 -19.55 11.56
CA ASP A 458 15.12 -20.60 12.52
C ASP A 458 13.85 -21.32 13.04
N GLY A 459 12.65 -20.84 12.68
CA GLY A 459 11.35 -21.38 13.08
C GLY A 459 10.80 -20.81 14.38
N ASN A 460 11.42 -19.74 14.93
CA ASN A 460 10.91 -19.07 16.12
C ASN A 460 9.80 -18.09 15.75
N THR A 461 8.80 -17.95 16.62
CA THR A 461 7.72 -16.97 16.43
C THR A 461 8.19 -15.55 16.71
N ILE A 462 7.90 -14.64 15.79
CA ILE A 462 7.99 -13.19 15.96
C ILE A 462 6.55 -12.65 16.01
N SER A 463 6.22 -11.90 17.06
CA SER A 463 4.92 -11.25 17.23
C SER A 463 5.13 -9.77 17.49
N SER A 464 4.53 -8.92 16.65
CA SER A 464 4.62 -7.46 16.78
C SER A 464 4.20 -6.96 18.17
N ASP A 465 3.19 -7.59 18.79
CA ASP A 465 2.72 -7.26 20.14
C ASP A 465 3.82 -7.40 21.19
N ILE A 466 4.67 -8.41 21.03
CA ILE A 466 5.81 -8.67 21.92
C ILE A 466 6.98 -7.76 21.55
N GLU A 467 7.32 -7.68 20.26
CA GLU A 467 8.53 -6.98 19.82
C GLU A 467 8.45 -5.47 20.07
N TYR A 468 7.31 -4.86 19.77
CA TYR A 468 7.11 -3.42 19.96
C TYR A 468 7.11 -3.04 21.45
N THR A 469 6.61 -3.91 22.34
CA THR A 469 6.57 -3.62 23.78
C THR A 469 7.90 -3.92 24.48
N LYS A 470 8.59 -4.99 24.06
CA LYS A 470 9.86 -5.45 24.64
C LYS A 470 11.01 -4.47 24.39
N ASN A 471 11.08 -3.89 23.19
CA ASN A 471 12.17 -3.02 22.78
C ASN A 471 11.71 -1.55 22.81
N LYS A 472 12.63 -0.61 23.07
CA LYS A 472 12.28 0.82 23.02
C LYS A 472 11.95 1.28 21.61
N LEU A 473 12.70 0.75 20.64
CA LEU A 473 12.50 0.96 19.21
C LEU A 473 12.70 -0.37 18.48
N THR A 474 11.82 -0.67 17.53
CA THR A 474 11.92 -1.84 16.65
C THR A 474 11.92 -1.39 15.20
N ALA A 475 13.00 -1.66 14.47
CA ALA A 475 13.07 -1.44 13.04
C ALA A 475 12.59 -2.68 12.26
N ILE A 476 11.65 -2.51 11.35
CA ILE A 476 11.22 -3.53 10.39
C ILE A 476 11.83 -3.18 9.03
N VAL A 477 12.62 -4.09 8.46
CA VAL A 477 13.47 -3.79 7.29
C VAL A 477 13.21 -4.77 6.16
N HIS A 478 12.81 -4.24 5.00
CA HIS A 478 12.84 -4.98 3.74
C HIS A 478 14.23 -4.90 3.11
N TRP A 479 14.82 -6.05 2.81
CA TRP A 479 16.10 -6.13 2.12
C TRP A 479 16.07 -7.22 1.05
N SER A 480 16.95 -7.15 0.07
CA SER A 480 17.18 -8.24 -0.90
C SER A 480 18.66 -8.39 -1.21
N TYR A 481 19.14 -9.63 -1.23
CA TYR A 481 20.55 -9.95 -1.50
C TYR A 481 20.97 -9.63 -2.94
N THR A 482 20.00 -9.50 -3.85
CA THR A 482 20.25 -9.20 -5.27
C THR A 482 20.38 -7.70 -5.55
N CYS A 483 20.03 -6.84 -4.58
CA CYS A 483 20.08 -5.39 -4.70
C CYS A 483 21.37 -4.83 -4.08
N PRO A 484 22.31 -4.28 -4.86
CA PRO A 484 23.56 -3.72 -4.34
C PRO A 484 23.34 -2.62 -3.29
N PHE A 485 22.35 -1.75 -3.51
CA PHE A 485 21.99 -0.69 -2.55
C PHE A 485 21.47 -1.26 -1.22
N SER A 486 20.72 -2.36 -1.29
CA SER A 486 20.24 -3.05 -0.09
C SER A 486 21.40 -3.69 0.67
N ASN A 487 22.29 -4.39 -0.02
CA ASN A 487 23.47 -5.02 0.61
C ASN A 487 24.38 -3.98 1.27
N ASP A 488 24.66 -2.88 0.56
CA ASP A 488 25.45 -1.78 1.07
C ASP A 488 24.81 -1.15 2.31
N TYR A 489 23.51 -0.86 2.27
CA TYR A 489 22.78 -0.32 3.41
C TYR A 489 22.81 -1.26 4.62
N ILE A 490 22.64 -2.56 4.43
CA ILE A 490 22.68 -3.54 5.52
C ILE A 490 24.09 -3.64 6.11
N GLU A 491 25.12 -3.84 5.29
CA GLU A 491 26.48 -4.08 5.76
C GLU A 491 27.15 -2.83 6.32
N ASN A 492 27.05 -1.71 5.61
CA ASN A 492 27.84 -0.53 5.89
C ASN A 492 27.11 0.50 6.75
N TYR A 493 25.77 0.45 6.83
CA TYR A 493 24.98 1.43 7.58
C TYR A 493 24.21 0.81 8.77
N LEU A 494 23.27 -0.09 8.51
CA LEU A 494 22.35 -0.58 9.54
C LEU A 494 23.03 -1.51 10.56
N LYS A 495 23.94 -2.39 10.11
CA LYS A 495 24.63 -3.33 11.00
C LYS A 495 25.51 -2.63 12.05
N PRO A 496 26.36 -1.64 11.70
CA PRO A 496 27.05 -0.82 12.70
C PRO A 496 26.12 -0.11 13.67
N LEU A 497 24.99 0.44 13.20
CA LEU A 497 23.98 1.07 14.06
C LEU A 497 23.39 0.08 15.05
N TYR A 498 22.98 -1.09 14.58
CA TYR A 498 22.44 -2.15 15.42
C TYR A 498 23.43 -2.56 16.51
N GLU A 499 24.70 -2.75 16.19
CA GLU A 499 25.72 -3.12 17.16
C GLU A 499 25.91 -2.07 18.26
N LYS A 500 25.80 -0.78 17.94
CA LYS A 500 25.94 0.31 18.93
C LYS A 500 24.69 0.54 19.78
N TYR A 501 23.50 0.30 19.24
CA TYR A 501 22.23 0.64 19.90
C TYR A 501 21.46 -0.57 20.46
N ARG A 502 21.82 -1.81 20.12
CA ARG A 502 21.10 -3.01 20.60
C ARG A 502 20.97 -3.08 22.11
N ASP A 503 22.05 -2.78 22.83
CA ASP A 503 22.07 -2.84 24.30
C ASP A 503 21.35 -1.65 24.95
N LYS A 504 20.99 -0.64 24.15
CA LYS A 504 20.18 0.52 24.56
C LYS A 504 18.68 0.34 24.30
N GLY A 505 18.27 -0.81 23.73
CA GLY A 505 16.87 -1.16 23.47
C GLY A 505 16.41 -1.00 22.03
N PHE A 506 17.33 -1.01 21.06
CA PHE A 506 17.03 -1.05 19.62
C PHE A 506 17.02 -2.50 19.11
N GLU A 507 15.95 -2.92 18.44
CA GLU A 507 15.89 -4.21 17.75
C GLU A 507 15.66 -4.02 16.25
N VAL A 508 16.19 -4.94 15.45
CA VAL A 508 15.92 -5.01 14.01
C VAL A 508 15.22 -6.32 13.70
N ILE A 509 14.26 -6.30 12.79
CA ILE A 509 13.60 -7.48 12.23
C ILE A 509 13.63 -7.31 10.72
N GLY A 510 14.32 -8.21 10.03
CA GLY A 510 14.38 -8.19 8.58
C GLY A 510 13.33 -9.09 7.94
N TYR A 511 12.83 -8.69 6.80
CA TYR A 511 12.05 -9.55 5.92
C TYR A 511 12.56 -9.45 4.49
N CYS A 512 12.36 -10.52 3.73
CA CYS A 512 12.83 -10.64 2.37
C CYS A 512 11.84 -11.46 1.54
N LEU A 513 11.70 -11.12 0.26
CA LEU A 513 10.87 -11.86 -0.72
C LEU A 513 11.58 -13.11 -1.27
N ASP A 514 12.88 -13.24 -0.99
CA ASP A 514 13.71 -14.37 -1.41
C ASP A 514 13.41 -15.62 -0.55
N THR A 515 13.80 -16.80 -1.03
CA THR A 515 13.51 -18.06 -0.32
C THR A 515 14.26 -18.15 1.02
N LYS A 516 13.72 -18.90 1.98
CA LYS A 516 14.38 -19.21 3.25
C LYS A 516 15.86 -19.60 3.11
N ASP A 517 16.20 -20.44 2.14
CA ASP A 517 17.58 -20.92 1.94
C ASP A 517 18.52 -19.79 1.48
N GLU A 518 18.04 -18.88 0.64
CA GLU A 518 18.80 -17.72 0.17
C GLU A 518 19.02 -16.71 1.29
N ILE A 519 17.96 -16.43 2.08
CA ILE A 519 18.04 -15.59 3.27
C ILE A 519 19.07 -16.17 4.24
N GLN A 520 18.98 -17.46 4.55
CA GLN A 520 19.89 -18.12 5.48
C GLN A 520 21.35 -18.06 5.01
N LYS A 521 21.58 -18.25 3.71
CA LYS A 521 22.91 -18.14 3.11
C LYS A 521 23.48 -16.73 3.33
N TYR A 522 22.74 -15.68 2.97
CA TYR A 522 23.19 -14.31 3.13
C TYR A 522 23.47 -13.97 4.60
N VAL A 523 22.53 -14.29 5.51
CA VAL A 523 22.64 -14.05 6.95
C VAL A 523 23.90 -14.71 7.53
N ASN A 524 24.22 -15.93 7.11
CA ASN A 524 25.41 -16.65 7.56
C ASN A 524 26.71 -16.07 6.99
N GLU A 525 26.74 -15.79 5.69
CA GLU A 525 27.92 -15.24 5.00
C GLU A 525 28.29 -13.85 5.55
N HIS A 526 27.28 -13.04 5.86
CA HIS A 526 27.45 -11.66 6.27
C HIS A 526 27.32 -11.45 7.78
N GLN A 527 27.10 -12.52 8.55
CA GLN A 527 26.99 -12.48 10.01
C GLN A 527 25.92 -11.49 10.51
N VAL A 528 24.75 -11.49 9.87
CA VAL A 528 23.60 -10.67 10.29
C VAL A 528 23.06 -11.23 11.61
N LYS A 529 23.00 -10.38 12.65
CA LYS A 529 22.71 -10.81 14.04
C LYS A 529 21.23 -10.73 14.43
N TRP A 530 20.43 -9.99 13.68
CA TRP A 530 18.99 -9.88 13.93
C TRP A 530 18.21 -10.99 13.24
N ARG A 531 16.96 -11.17 13.66
CA ARG A 531 16.07 -12.19 13.11
C ARG A 531 15.55 -11.76 11.74
N ASN A 532 15.47 -12.72 10.82
CA ASN A 532 14.98 -12.52 9.47
C ASN A 532 13.89 -13.55 9.15
N PHE A 533 12.93 -13.18 8.31
CA PHE A 533 11.90 -14.10 7.83
C PHE A 533 11.63 -13.96 6.34
N GLU A 534 11.16 -15.06 5.74
CA GLU A 534 10.69 -15.10 4.36
C GLU A 534 9.27 -14.54 4.28
N MET A 535 9.07 -13.53 3.44
CA MET A 535 7.77 -12.95 3.15
C MET A 535 7.09 -13.76 2.05
N GLN A 536 6.36 -14.81 2.42
CA GLN A 536 5.60 -15.61 1.46
C GLN A 536 4.26 -14.95 1.11
N THR A 537 4.04 -14.64 -0.17
CA THR A 537 2.68 -14.38 -0.69
C THR A 537 1.95 -15.71 -0.85
N ILE A 538 1.29 -16.21 0.19
CA ILE A 538 0.49 -17.45 0.13
C ILE A 538 -0.90 -17.25 0.74
N ARG A 539 -1.93 -17.41 -0.10
CA ARG A 539 -3.30 -17.86 0.22
C ARG A 539 -3.91 -17.33 1.52
N GLY A 540 -4.30 -16.06 1.55
CA GLY A 540 -5.41 -15.61 2.40
C GLY A 540 -5.09 -15.27 3.85
N PHE A 541 -3.81 -15.21 4.26
CA PHE A 541 -3.45 -14.47 5.48
C PHE A 541 -2.84 -13.14 5.08
N GLN A 542 -3.58 -12.08 5.39
CA GLN A 542 -3.14 -10.69 5.28
C GLN A 542 -1.83 -10.52 6.04
N ILE A 543 -0.75 -10.30 5.32
CA ILE A 543 0.26 -9.41 5.84
C ILE A 543 -0.38 -8.02 5.78
N PRO A 544 -0.38 -7.22 6.85
CA PRO A 544 -0.87 -5.84 6.80
C PRO A 544 -0.19 -5.10 5.65
N GLY A 545 -0.86 -4.12 5.02
CA GLY A 545 -0.32 -3.35 3.88
C GLY A 545 1.01 -2.62 4.13
N PHE A 546 1.60 -2.79 5.31
CA PHE A 546 2.89 -2.32 5.80
C PHE A 546 4.13 -2.98 5.18
N PHE A 547 4.02 -4.18 4.64
CA PHE A 547 5.15 -4.85 4.00
C PHE A 547 5.18 -4.54 2.51
N THR A 548 6.22 -3.84 2.08
CA THR A 548 6.36 -3.32 0.72
C THR A 548 7.30 -4.20 -0.10
N ARG A 549 7.30 -4.00 -1.42
CA ARG A 549 8.24 -4.66 -2.34
C ARG A 549 9.45 -3.81 -2.69
N LEU A 550 9.54 -2.59 -2.15
CA LEU A 550 10.65 -1.67 -2.42
C LEU A 550 11.79 -1.97 -1.45
N THR A 551 13.02 -2.02 -1.94
CA THR A 551 14.18 -2.41 -1.13
C THR A 551 15.40 -1.54 -1.44
N PRO A 552 16.17 -1.09 -0.43
CA PRO A 552 15.92 -1.25 1.01
C PRO A 552 14.82 -0.31 1.52
N THR A 553 13.87 -0.84 2.31
CA THR A 553 12.85 -0.05 3.01
C THR A 553 12.95 -0.30 4.51
N ILE A 554 12.82 0.74 5.33
CA ILE A 554 12.82 0.65 6.80
C ILE A 554 11.62 1.38 7.40
N PHE A 555 11.01 0.76 8.39
CA PHE A 555 10.04 1.36 9.30
C PHE A 555 10.58 1.25 10.72
N VAL A 556 10.48 2.32 11.51
CA VAL A 556 10.85 2.29 12.94
C VAL A 556 9.60 2.50 13.76
N VAL A 557 9.34 1.57 14.69
CA VAL A 557 8.17 1.53 15.55
C VAL A 557 8.58 1.73 16.99
N ASP A 558 7.84 2.55 17.73
CA ASP A 558 8.06 2.78 19.17
C ASP A 558 7.18 1.88 20.06
N GLN A 559 7.31 2.02 21.38
CA GLN A 559 6.56 1.23 22.36
C GLN A 559 5.05 1.53 22.39
N ASN A 560 4.60 2.63 21.78
CA ASN A 560 3.20 2.97 21.62
C ASN A 560 2.61 2.36 20.35
N LYS A 561 3.39 1.56 19.61
CA LYS A 561 3.06 1.02 18.28
C LYS A 561 2.85 2.11 17.25
N GLU A 562 3.55 3.23 17.38
CA GLU A 562 3.54 4.32 16.41
C GLU A 562 4.76 4.20 15.49
N VAL A 563 4.55 4.40 14.18
CA VAL A 563 5.63 4.46 13.20
C VAL A 563 6.24 5.85 13.24
N ILE A 564 7.47 5.93 13.75
CA ILE A 564 8.21 7.20 13.91
C ILE A 564 9.16 7.49 12.74
N LEU A 565 9.48 6.49 11.94
CA LEU A 565 10.20 6.62 10.67
C LEU A 565 9.60 5.65 9.66
N GLN A 566 9.38 6.12 8.43
CA GLN A 566 9.09 5.26 7.29
C GLN A 566 9.88 5.76 6.08
N SER A 567 10.62 4.88 5.41
CA SER A 567 11.50 5.31 4.34
C SER A 567 10.84 5.35 2.95
N LEU A 568 9.51 5.33 2.87
CA LEU A 568 8.81 5.46 1.59
C LEU A 568 8.74 6.93 1.14
N THR A 569 8.65 7.86 2.10
CA THR A 569 8.72 9.31 1.81
C THR A 569 9.75 10.06 2.65
N GLN A 570 10.38 9.42 3.64
CA GLN A 570 11.46 10.02 4.45
C GLN A 570 12.81 9.39 4.12
N ASN A 571 13.90 10.10 4.44
CA ASN A 571 15.23 9.55 4.26
C ASN A 571 15.49 8.46 5.31
N ARG A 572 15.72 7.22 4.87
CA ARG A 572 16.03 6.07 5.75
C ARG A 572 17.20 6.33 6.70
N ASN A 573 18.14 7.19 6.31
CA ASN A 573 19.33 7.49 7.10
C ASN A 573 19.02 8.34 8.35
N GLU A 574 17.85 9.00 8.41
CA GLU A 574 17.38 9.74 9.60
C GLU A 574 17.20 8.83 10.83
N ILE A 575 17.18 7.50 10.66
CA ILE A 575 17.19 6.56 11.78
C ILE A 575 18.31 6.85 12.78
N THR A 576 19.47 7.31 12.33
CA THR A 576 20.59 7.62 13.23
C THR A 576 20.23 8.74 14.20
N ASN A 577 19.54 9.78 13.73
CA ASN A 577 19.06 10.89 14.56
C ASN A 577 18.03 10.41 15.58
N ILE A 578 17.08 9.59 15.12
CA ILE A 578 16.03 9.02 15.96
C ILE A 578 16.62 8.14 17.06
N LEU A 579 17.60 7.30 16.74
CA LEU A 579 18.28 6.46 17.72
C LEU A 579 19.01 7.31 18.76
N SER A 580 19.74 8.36 18.34
CA SER A 580 20.41 9.30 19.25
C SER A 580 19.40 9.99 20.17
N GLU A 581 18.31 10.53 19.62
CA GLU A 581 17.30 11.28 20.36
C GLU A 581 16.58 10.38 21.39
N ARG A 582 16.18 9.17 20.99
CA ARG A 582 15.34 8.29 21.79
C ARG A 582 16.12 7.35 22.70
N LEU A 583 17.34 6.98 22.33
CA LEU A 583 18.16 6.00 23.05
C LEU A 583 19.46 6.58 23.61
N GLY A 584 19.79 7.83 23.29
CA GLY A 584 20.97 8.55 23.72
C GLY A 584 22.21 8.27 22.86
N ASP A 585 23.09 9.27 22.75
CA ASP A 585 24.28 9.25 21.90
C ASP A 585 25.22 8.08 22.15
N VAL A 586 25.90 7.64 21.09
CA VAL A 586 26.93 6.59 21.14
C VAL A 586 28.28 7.17 21.57
N ASP A 587 29.04 6.40 22.34
CA ASP A 587 30.42 6.74 22.64
C ASP A 587 31.26 6.62 21.36
N LEU A 588 31.98 7.69 21.03
CA LEU A 588 32.84 7.76 19.87
C LEU A 588 34.30 7.74 20.30
N TYR A 589 35.13 7.08 19.50
CA TYR A 589 36.57 7.28 19.62
C TYR A 589 36.89 8.70 19.17
N THR A 590 37.58 9.46 20.03
CA THR A 590 38.06 10.79 19.70
C THR A 590 39.58 10.79 19.57
N SER A 591 40.09 11.27 18.43
CA SER A 591 41.52 11.45 18.19
C SER A 591 42.18 12.25 19.31
N THR A 592 43.33 11.76 19.76
CA THR A 592 44.12 12.36 20.84
C THR A 592 45.49 12.85 20.37
N ASP A 593 45.99 12.33 19.24
CA ASP A 593 47.26 12.73 18.64
C ASP A 593 47.05 13.48 17.32
N TYR A 594 47.29 14.79 17.33
CA TYR A 594 47.23 15.67 16.16
C TYR A 594 48.62 16.04 15.62
N SER A 595 49.68 15.35 16.05
CA SER A 595 51.07 15.70 15.68
C SER A 595 51.34 15.62 14.18
N ARG A 596 50.56 14.82 13.45
CA ARG A 596 50.63 14.64 11.99
C ARG A 596 49.62 15.47 11.21
N ASP A 597 48.80 16.26 11.90
CA ASP A 597 47.80 17.11 11.26
C ASP A 597 48.47 18.21 10.41
N GLY A 598 48.10 18.27 9.13
CA GLY A 598 48.69 19.15 8.14
C GLY A 598 50.00 18.67 7.52
N GLU A 599 50.46 17.45 7.82
CA GLU A 599 51.63 16.87 7.17
C GLU A 599 51.37 16.69 5.66
N VAL A 600 52.34 17.09 4.83
CA VAL A 600 52.24 17.05 3.38
C VAL A 600 53.13 15.94 2.81
N LYS A 601 52.56 15.10 1.95
CA LYS A 601 53.28 14.09 1.17
C LYS A 601 53.08 14.34 -0.32
N THR A 602 54.16 14.36 -1.08
CA THR A 602 54.09 14.39 -2.55
C THR A 602 53.87 12.98 -3.06
N LEU A 603 52.75 12.73 -3.74
CA LEU A 603 52.42 11.44 -4.34
C LEU A 603 52.96 11.33 -5.77
N GLN A 604 52.97 12.44 -6.50
CA GLN A 604 53.45 12.51 -7.87
C GLN A 604 53.99 13.91 -8.18
N THR A 605 55.03 13.98 -9.02
CA THR A 605 55.51 15.24 -9.61
C THR A 605 55.34 15.18 -11.12
N ALA A 606 54.91 16.28 -11.71
CA ALA A 606 54.77 16.42 -13.14
C ALA A 606 56.13 16.28 -13.83
N THR A 607 56.16 15.56 -14.95
CA THR A 607 57.32 15.46 -15.84
C THR A 607 57.15 16.27 -17.11
N ARG A 608 55.97 16.87 -17.32
CA ARG A 608 55.66 17.75 -18.46
C ARG A 608 54.88 18.99 -18.04
N GLY A 609 55.08 20.07 -18.78
CA GLY A 609 54.47 21.37 -18.54
C GLY A 609 54.88 21.98 -17.19
N LYS A 610 54.09 22.96 -16.73
CA LYS A 610 54.30 23.69 -15.48
C LYS A 610 53.94 22.90 -14.22
N GLY A 611 53.24 21.77 -14.37
CA GLY A 611 52.74 20.96 -13.28
C GLY A 611 51.47 21.52 -12.64
N ILE A 612 50.32 20.93 -12.96
CA ILE A 612 49.02 21.28 -12.39
C ILE A 612 48.95 20.69 -10.99
N ASN A 613 48.72 21.52 -9.96
CA ASN A 613 48.74 21.08 -8.57
C ASN A 613 47.35 20.58 -8.13
N LEU A 614 47.28 19.31 -7.73
CA LEU A 614 46.09 18.69 -7.14
C LEU A 614 46.36 18.31 -5.68
N VAL A 615 45.42 18.61 -4.81
CA VAL A 615 45.52 18.30 -3.38
C VAL A 615 44.40 17.33 -2.98
N PHE A 616 44.81 16.13 -2.55
CA PHE A 616 43.92 15.19 -1.87
C PHE A 616 44.06 15.33 -0.36
N MET A 617 42.93 15.36 0.32
CA MET A 617 42.82 15.28 1.78
C MET A 617 41.62 14.43 2.16
N GLY A 618 41.50 14.07 3.43
CA GLY A 618 40.49 13.14 3.91
C GLY A 618 39.69 13.70 5.08
N GLU A 619 38.44 13.27 5.18
CA GLU A 619 37.58 13.48 6.35
C GLU A 619 37.25 12.14 7.00
N ALA A 620 36.93 12.17 8.29
CA ALA A 620 36.66 10.99 9.12
C ALA A 620 37.84 9.99 9.20
N PHE A 621 39.07 10.49 9.06
CA PHE A 621 40.27 9.72 9.39
C PHE A 621 40.81 10.17 10.74
N VAL A 622 40.92 9.24 11.66
CA VAL A 622 41.37 9.53 13.03
C VAL A 622 42.89 9.40 13.14
N ASP A 623 43.45 9.83 14.28
CA ASP A 623 44.89 9.80 14.55
C ASP A 623 45.57 8.44 14.29
N LYS A 624 44.85 7.33 14.55
CA LYS A 624 45.31 5.95 14.27
C LYS A 624 45.53 5.65 12.78
N ASP A 625 44.89 6.38 11.88
CA ASP A 625 44.95 6.16 10.44
C ASP A 625 46.17 6.85 9.78
N MET A 626 46.86 7.70 10.54
CA MET A 626 47.88 8.64 10.04
C MET A 626 49.27 8.02 9.88
N GLY A 627 49.44 6.71 10.00
CA GLY A 627 50.74 6.03 9.83
C GLY A 627 51.42 6.29 8.47
N ASP A 628 52.73 6.06 8.38
CA ASP A 628 53.45 6.09 7.10
C ASP A 628 52.97 4.93 6.23
N ASP A 629 52.52 5.22 5.01
CA ASP A 629 51.79 4.27 4.16
C ASP A 629 50.61 3.59 4.91
N GLY A 630 50.06 4.26 5.93
CA GLY A 630 48.88 3.85 6.67
C GLY A 630 47.59 4.04 5.87
N LEU A 631 46.44 3.78 6.50
CA LEU A 631 45.13 3.80 5.85
C LEU A 631 44.88 5.12 5.10
N TYR A 632 45.16 6.27 5.72
CA TYR A 632 44.97 7.58 5.10
C TYR A 632 45.68 7.69 3.75
N GLU A 633 46.99 7.41 3.74
CA GLU A 633 47.81 7.55 2.54
C GLU A 633 47.45 6.50 1.48
N GLN A 634 47.02 5.30 1.87
CA GLN A 634 46.54 4.28 0.94
C GLN A 634 45.28 4.74 0.23
N VAL A 635 44.31 5.31 0.97
CA VAL A 635 43.06 5.83 0.37
C VAL A 635 43.35 7.03 -0.54
N MET A 636 44.24 7.95 -0.15
CA MET A 636 44.61 9.07 -1.04
C MET A 636 45.31 8.60 -2.33
N LYS A 637 46.11 7.52 -2.28
CA LYS A 637 46.69 6.91 -3.48
C LYS A 637 45.62 6.27 -4.38
N GLN A 638 44.64 5.60 -3.78
CA GLN A 638 43.50 5.05 -4.53
C GLN A 638 42.68 6.16 -5.19
N ALA A 639 42.41 7.26 -4.47
CA ALA A 639 41.72 8.42 -5.01
C ALA A 639 42.50 9.06 -6.17
N MET A 640 43.83 9.18 -6.06
CA MET A 640 44.69 9.62 -7.15
C MET A 640 44.58 8.68 -8.36
N ASP A 641 44.65 7.37 -8.17
CA ASP A 641 44.56 6.41 -9.28
C ASP A 641 43.18 6.44 -9.95
N GLN A 642 42.10 6.62 -9.17
CA GLN A 642 40.74 6.81 -9.69
C GLN A 642 40.61 8.11 -10.49
N TYR A 643 41.17 9.22 -10.00
CA TYR A 643 41.18 10.50 -10.72
C TYR A 643 41.76 10.34 -12.14
N PHE A 644 42.80 9.52 -12.31
CA PHE A 644 43.44 9.23 -13.59
C PHE A 644 42.94 7.94 -14.28
N ALA A 645 41.79 7.39 -13.87
CA ALA A 645 41.26 6.15 -14.44
C ALA A 645 40.72 6.31 -15.88
N TYR A 646 40.19 7.50 -16.20
CA TYR A 646 39.50 7.78 -17.45
C TYR A 646 40.25 8.81 -18.31
N GLU A 647 40.06 8.73 -19.63
CA GLU A 647 40.54 9.76 -20.54
C GLU A 647 39.70 11.04 -20.41
N PRO A 648 40.31 12.24 -20.50
CA PRO A 648 41.69 12.44 -20.92
C PRO A 648 42.74 12.44 -19.80
N LEU A 649 42.30 12.41 -18.54
CA LEU A 649 43.19 12.51 -17.38
C LEU A 649 44.24 11.41 -17.36
N LYS A 650 43.86 10.19 -17.73
CA LYS A 650 44.77 9.05 -17.85
C LYS A 650 46.01 9.34 -18.70
N SER A 651 45.82 9.85 -19.92
CA SER A 651 46.93 10.16 -20.82
C SER A 651 47.74 11.39 -20.41
N PHE A 652 47.14 12.32 -19.67
CA PHE A 652 47.79 13.55 -19.22
C PHE A 652 48.26 13.52 -17.76
N ARG A 653 48.27 12.35 -17.12
CA ARG A 653 48.71 12.17 -15.72
C ARG A 653 50.08 12.79 -15.45
N ASP A 654 51.00 12.74 -16.42
CA ASP A 654 52.37 13.25 -16.33
C ASP A 654 52.49 14.79 -16.26
N ARG A 655 51.36 15.51 -16.39
CA ARG A 655 51.26 16.96 -16.27
C ARG A 655 50.85 17.45 -14.88
N PHE A 656 50.58 16.55 -13.94
CA PHE A 656 50.06 16.88 -12.61
C PHE A 656 51.09 16.65 -11.50
N ASN A 657 51.20 17.62 -10.60
CA ASN A 657 51.76 17.44 -9.26
C ASN A 657 50.62 17.05 -8.33
N VAL A 658 50.75 15.94 -7.62
CA VAL A 658 49.70 15.42 -6.74
C VAL A 658 50.23 15.36 -5.32
N TYR A 659 49.50 16.00 -4.42
CA TYR A 659 49.83 16.07 -3.00
C TYR A 659 48.74 15.42 -2.17
N CYS A 660 49.16 14.81 -1.06
CA CYS A 660 48.31 14.35 0.02
C CYS A 660 48.59 15.24 1.23
N VAL A 661 47.57 15.89 1.78
CA VAL A 661 47.68 16.64 3.04
C VAL A 661 46.90 15.88 4.10
N LYS A 662 47.56 15.50 5.20
CA LYS A 662 46.90 14.79 6.32
C LYS A 662 46.00 15.74 7.09
N VAL A 663 44.75 15.33 7.28
CA VAL A 663 43.78 16.03 8.12
C VAL A 663 43.31 15.03 9.16
N VAL A 664 43.55 15.35 10.43
CA VAL A 664 43.17 14.48 11.54
C VAL A 664 41.79 14.88 12.05
N SER A 665 40.80 14.04 11.78
CA SER A 665 39.43 14.22 12.26
C SER A 665 39.31 13.78 13.71
N PRO A 666 38.53 14.51 14.54
CA PRO A 666 38.24 14.06 15.90
C PRO A 666 37.55 12.70 15.92
N ASN A 667 36.53 12.48 15.09
CA ASN A 667 35.80 11.22 15.01
C ASN A 667 35.84 10.63 13.59
N ALA A 668 35.66 9.30 13.49
CA ALA A 668 35.66 8.58 12.22
C ALA A 668 34.25 8.31 11.67
N GLU A 669 33.22 8.66 12.43
CA GLU A 669 31.85 8.25 12.15
C GLU A 669 30.92 9.44 12.10
N PHE A 670 29.90 9.36 11.25
CA PHE A 670 28.94 10.44 11.00
C PHE A 670 27.69 10.33 11.89
N TYR A 671 27.89 10.20 13.20
CA TYR A 671 26.80 10.26 14.18
C TYR A 671 26.49 11.71 14.56
N PRO A 672 25.27 12.02 15.06
CA PRO A 672 24.89 13.39 15.44
C PRO A 672 25.83 14.07 16.44
N ASN A 673 26.46 13.30 17.32
CA ASN A 673 27.42 13.78 18.31
C ASN A 673 28.88 13.75 17.84
N ALA A 674 29.14 13.40 16.58
CA ALA A 674 30.48 13.35 16.01
C ALA A 674 30.97 14.73 15.58
N VAL A 675 32.28 14.93 15.69
CA VAL A 675 32.96 16.15 15.27
C VAL A 675 33.95 15.82 14.15
N HIS A 676 33.85 16.57 13.07
CA HIS A 676 34.65 16.43 11.86
C HIS A 676 35.54 17.67 11.70
N ARG A 677 36.68 17.52 11.03
CA ARG A 677 37.70 18.59 10.97
C ARG A 677 37.43 19.57 9.85
N ILE A 678 37.11 19.07 8.66
CA ILE A 678 36.72 19.82 7.48
C ILE A 678 35.23 20.18 7.59
N ASN A 679 34.38 19.19 7.87
CA ASN A 679 32.94 19.38 8.07
C ASN A 679 32.29 20.27 6.98
N GLU A 680 32.63 19.98 5.73
CA GLU A 680 32.15 20.72 4.53
C GLU A 680 32.47 22.23 4.53
N ASP A 681 33.51 22.66 5.26
CA ASP A 681 34.02 24.02 5.21
C ASP A 681 35.19 24.14 4.21
N ASP A 682 34.89 24.74 3.07
CA ASP A 682 35.87 25.01 2.01
C ASP A 682 37.06 25.86 2.49
N ASN A 683 36.86 26.75 3.47
CA ASN A 683 37.96 27.56 3.99
C ASN A 683 38.97 26.69 4.72
N VAL A 684 38.51 25.69 5.48
CA VAL A 684 39.39 24.71 6.14
C VAL A 684 40.17 23.94 5.08
N CYS A 685 39.51 23.48 4.02
CA CYS A 685 40.18 22.81 2.89
C CYS A 685 41.32 23.67 2.32
N PHE A 686 41.05 24.94 2.04
CA PHE A 686 42.06 25.85 1.51
C PHE A 686 43.18 26.17 2.51
N GLU A 687 42.90 26.24 3.81
CA GLU A 687 43.94 26.37 4.84
C GLU A 687 44.90 25.18 4.85
N TYR A 688 44.39 23.96 4.70
CA TYR A 688 45.23 22.76 4.58
C TYR A 688 45.99 22.71 3.25
N ALA A 689 45.35 23.04 2.13
CA ALA A 689 46.00 23.06 0.83
C ALA A 689 47.19 24.03 0.78
N LYS A 690 47.09 25.18 1.45
CA LYS A 690 48.19 26.15 1.58
C LYS A 690 49.41 25.63 2.36
N LYS A 691 49.30 24.52 3.09
CA LYS A 691 50.47 23.89 3.75
C LYS A 691 51.40 23.21 2.74
N VAL A 692 50.93 22.93 1.52
CA VAL A 692 51.76 22.39 0.45
C VAL A 692 52.78 23.45 0.03
N PRO A 693 54.10 23.16 0.10
CA PRO A 693 55.12 24.13 -0.26
C PRO A 693 54.94 24.67 -1.68
N GLY A 694 54.83 25.99 -1.81
CA GLY A 694 54.61 26.68 -3.09
C GLY A 694 53.15 26.94 -3.45
N LEU A 695 52.18 26.46 -2.65
CA LEU A 695 50.75 26.75 -2.83
C LEU A 695 50.22 27.86 -1.91
N GLU A 696 51.05 28.46 -1.05
CA GLU A 696 50.62 29.49 -0.09
C GLU A 696 49.99 30.71 -0.79
N ASN A 697 50.48 31.00 -2.00
CA ASN A 697 50.03 32.11 -2.86
C ASN A 697 49.60 31.62 -4.26
N ALA A 698 49.21 30.35 -4.39
CA ALA A 698 48.73 29.84 -5.67
C ALA A 698 47.49 30.65 -6.13
N PRO A 699 47.36 30.93 -7.43
CA PRO A 699 46.24 31.73 -7.96
C PRO A 699 44.90 31.00 -7.88
N TYR A 700 44.91 29.68 -7.67
CA TYR A 700 43.73 28.85 -7.46
C TYR A 700 44.12 27.58 -6.68
N GLN A 701 43.13 26.92 -6.08
CA GLN A 701 43.31 25.71 -5.27
C GLN A 701 42.33 24.62 -5.71
N MET A 702 42.86 23.47 -6.12
CA MET A 702 42.09 22.30 -6.57
C MET A 702 42.15 21.22 -5.49
N VAL A 703 41.06 21.06 -4.75
CA VAL A 703 41.01 20.19 -3.57
C VAL A 703 39.98 19.08 -3.73
N SER A 704 40.36 17.85 -3.37
CA SER A 704 39.48 16.70 -3.27
C SER A 704 39.50 16.16 -1.85
N VAL A 705 38.34 16.14 -1.21
CA VAL A 705 38.13 15.60 0.14
C VAL A 705 37.53 14.21 0.01
N ILE A 706 38.23 13.19 0.52
CA ILE A 706 37.81 11.79 0.46
C ILE A 706 37.33 11.35 1.84
N TYR A 707 36.14 10.78 1.95
CA TYR A 707 35.62 10.33 3.24
C TYR A 707 36.13 8.91 3.51
N ASN A 708 36.66 8.67 4.71
CA ASN A 708 37.15 7.33 5.13
C ASN A 708 36.05 6.28 5.11
N LYS A 709 34.83 6.71 5.44
CA LYS A 709 33.61 5.91 5.43
C LYS A 709 32.52 6.70 4.76
N GLY A 710 31.75 6.02 3.91
CA GLY A 710 30.56 6.59 3.29
C GLY A 710 29.68 7.28 4.33
N CYS A 711 29.37 8.56 4.15
CA CYS A 711 28.27 9.17 4.89
C CYS A 711 26.96 8.99 4.11
N ALA A 712 25.85 9.23 4.78
CA ALA A 712 24.49 9.08 4.24
C ALA A 712 24.12 10.09 3.13
N ASP A 713 25.05 10.98 2.79
CA ASP A 713 24.84 12.13 1.91
C ASP A 713 25.52 11.93 0.55
N ARG A 714 25.16 12.81 -0.39
CA ARG A 714 25.58 12.72 -1.79
C ARG A 714 26.88 13.48 -2.01
N SER A 715 27.81 12.88 -2.75
CA SER A 715 29.03 13.58 -3.17
C SER A 715 28.70 14.78 -4.08
N TYR A 716 29.46 15.88 -3.94
CA TYR A 716 29.26 17.09 -4.75
C TYR A 716 30.56 17.90 -4.89
N THR A 717 30.54 18.91 -5.78
CA THR A 717 31.68 19.82 -5.98
C THR A 717 31.27 21.29 -5.90
N THR A 718 31.90 22.05 -5.01
CA THR A 718 31.81 23.51 -4.98
C THR A 718 32.79 24.12 -5.98
N MET A 719 32.27 24.89 -6.92
CA MET A 719 33.04 25.58 -7.95
C MET A 719 33.09 27.09 -7.70
N TYR A 720 34.28 27.68 -7.77
CA TYR A 720 34.45 29.11 -7.57
C TYR A 720 34.51 29.87 -8.89
N TYR A 721 33.69 30.91 -9.02
CA TYR A 721 33.72 31.83 -10.14
C TYR A 721 34.94 32.77 -10.03
N GLY A 722 35.71 32.90 -11.11
CA GLY A 722 36.84 33.83 -11.22
C GLY A 722 38.20 33.16 -11.37
N ASP A 723 38.36 31.92 -10.91
CA ASP A 723 39.56 31.12 -11.11
C ASP A 723 39.23 29.60 -11.24
N MET A 724 40.26 28.76 -11.19
CA MET A 724 40.12 27.30 -11.31
C MET A 724 39.98 26.59 -9.95
N SER A 725 39.63 27.31 -8.89
CA SER A 725 39.47 26.72 -7.56
C SER A 725 38.20 25.89 -7.48
N TYR A 726 38.29 24.78 -6.75
CA TYR A 726 37.16 23.94 -6.38
C TYR A 726 37.46 23.14 -5.13
N VAL A 727 36.40 22.70 -4.46
CA VAL A 727 36.46 21.67 -3.41
C VAL A 727 35.43 20.60 -3.76
N GLY A 728 35.89 19.37 -3.97
CA GLY A 728 35.02 18.21 -4.20
C GLY A 728 34.94 17.34 -2.96
N TYR A 729 33.72 17.04 -2.49
CA TYR A 729 33.45 16.19 -1.33
C TYR A 729 33.00 14.80 -1.77
N MET A 730 33.90 13.82 -1.65
CA MET A 730 33.64 12.42 -2.02
C MET A 730 33.11 11.67 -0.80
N MET A 731 31.84 11.91 -0.52
CA MET A 731 31.11 11.43 0.66
C MET A 731 30.89 9.92 0.64
N GLU A 732 30.87 9.32 -0.55
CA GLU A 732 30.70 7.87 -0.75
C GLU A 732 32.06 7.12 -0.78
N GLY A 733 33.17 7.81 -0.48
CA GLY A 733 34.52 7.28 -0.58
C GLY A 733 35.07 7.29 -2.01
N VAL A 734 35.99 6.37 -2.33
CA VAL A 734 36.65 6.31 -3.64
C VAL A 734 35.87 5.41 -4.59
N ASN A 735 35.24 6.02 -5.60
CA ASN A 735 34.53 5.34 -6.69
C ASN A 735 34.45 6.25 -7.94
N ASP A 736 33.71 5.85 -8.97
CA ASP A 736 33.59 6.61 -10.23
C ASP A 736 32.90 7.98 -10.09
N VAL A 737 32.14 8.21 -9.01
CA VAL A 737 31.58 9.54 -8.67
C VAL A 737 32.69 10.57 -8.50
N LEU A 738 33.90 10.16 -8.09
CA LEU A 738 35.06 11.04 -8.05
C LEU A 738 35.40 11.63 -9.41
N ASN A 739 35.28 10.84 -10.48
CA ASN A 739 35.49 11.35 -11.83
C ASN A 739 34.35 12.27 -12.27
N HIS A 740 33.10 11.94 -11.96
CA HIS A 740 31.97 12.82 -12.22
C HIS A 740 32.15 14.19 -11.56
N GLU A 741 32.37 14.18 -10.24
CA GLU A 741 32.41 15.38 -9.41
C GLU A 741 33.70 16.19 -9.61
N VAL A 742 34.83 15.60 -9.25
CA VAL A 742 36.09 16.33 -9.18
C VAL A 742 36.67 16.56 -10.58
N CYS A 743 36.56 15.58 -11.47
CA CYS A 743 37.09 15.70 -12.81
C CYS A 743 36.11 16.45 -13.72
N GLY A 744 34.84 16.05 -13.73
CA GLY A 744 33.80 16.64 -14.57
C GLY A 744 33.44 18.06 -14.15
N HIS A 745 32.87 18.24 -12.96
CA HIS A 745 32.51 19.57 -12.45
C HIS A 745 33.75 20.37 -12.04
N GLY A 746 34.60 19.83 -11.17
CA GLY A 746 35.75 20.54 -10.60
C GLY A 746 36.72 21.07 -11.67
N LEU A 747 37.36 20.17 -12.42
CA LEU A 747 38.34 20.52 -13.45
C LEU A 747 37.67 20.93 -14.77
N GLY A 748 36.74 20.11 -15.28
CA GLY A 748 36.13 20.30 -16.60
C GLY A 748 35.12 21.44 -16.66
N ARG A 749 34.53 21.83 -15.53
CA ARG A 749 33.40 22.76 -15.45
C ARG A 749 32.23 22.29 -16.33
N LEU A 750 31.98 20.98 -16.32
CA LEU A 750 30.91 20.30 -17.03
C LEU A 750 29.61 20.36 -16.22
N MET A 751 28.47 20.16 -16.87
CA MET A 751 27.16 20.14 -16.23
C MET A 751 26.57 18.73 -16.20
N ASP A 752 25.61 18.50 -15.31
CA ASP A 752 24.91 17.23 -15.21
C ASP A 752 24.11 16.91 -16.48
N GLU A 753 24.28 15.69 -16.98
CA GLU A 753 23.54 15.17 -18.15
C GLU A 753 22.35 14.30 -17.75
N TYR A 754 22.19 14.00 -16.45
CA TYR A 754 21.03 13.27 -15.94
C TYR A 754 19.84 14.20 -15.65
N VAL A 755 18.69 13.56 -15.43
CA VAL A 755 17.44 14.19 -15.02
C VAL A 755 17.23 13.87 -13.55
N GLU A 756 16.91 14.87 -12.74
CA GLU A 756 16.62 14.66 -11.33
C GLU A 756 15.28 13.93 -11.17
N GLY A 757 15.19 13.01 -10.20
CA GLY A 757 13.97 12.27 -9.93
C GLY A 757 12.81 13.21 -9.59
N GLY A 758 11.68 13.08 -10.28
CA GLY A 758 10.53 13.98 -10.16
C GLY A 758 10.57 15.20 -11.10
N ASN A 759 11.64 15.38 -11.89
CA ASN A 759 11.75 16.44 -12.91
C ASN A 759 11.60 15.91 -14.35
N GLU A 760 11.22 14.65 -14.55
CA GLU A 760 11.12 13.98 -15.86
C GLU A 760 10.15 14.69 -16.81
N TYR A 761 9.12 15.33 -16.27
CA TYR A 761 8.13 16.07 -17.05
C TYR A 761 8.32 17.58 -17.02
N LYS A 762 9.25 18.08 -16.20
CA LYS A 762 9.51 19.51 -16.07
C LYS A 762 10.35 20.01 -17.26
N THR A 763 9.99 21.19 -17.73
CA THR A 763 10.75 21.89 -18.77
C THR A 763 11.75 22.82 -18.10
N LEU A 764 12.98 22.83 -18.61
CA LEU A 764 14.03 23.76 -18.20
C LEU A 764 13.48 25.21 -18.19
N PRO A 765 13.46 25.88 -17.02
CA PRO A 765 12.99 27.26 -16.89
C PRO A 765 13.84 28.25 -17.69
N ASP A 766 13.25 29.38 -18.10
CA ASP A 766 13.97 30.42 -18.85
C ASP A 766 15.13 31.04 -18.05
N ALA A 767 15.03 31.10 -16.72
CA ALA A 767 16.11 31.58 -15.86
C ALA A 767 17.36 30.69 -15.96
N GLU A 768 17.18 29.37 -15.95
CA GLU A 768 18.27 28.39 -16.08
C GLU A 768 18.91 28.43 -17.48
N ARG A 769 18.13 28.72 -18.53
CA ARG A 769 18.68 28.93 -19.89
C ARG A 769 19.62 30.13 -19.93
N ILE A 770 19.23 31.23 -19.29
CA ILE A 770 20.06 32.44 -19.18
C ILE A 770 21.35 32.12 -18.41
N GLU A 771 21.26 31.30 -17.36
CA GLU A 771 22.44 30.86 -16.62
C GLU A 771 23.39 30.01 -17.47
N LEU A 772 22.88 29.01 -18.20
CA LEU A 772 23.69 28.20 -19.13
C LEU A 772 24.40 29.05 -20.19
N ASP A 773 23.72 30.06 -20.73
CA ASP A 773 24.31 31.00 -21.69
C ASP A 773 25.37 31.90 -21.02
N ASN A 774 25.11 32.39 -19.81
CA ASN A 774 26.06 33.21 -19.05
C ASN A 774 27.33 32.43 -18.69
N MET A 775 27.18 31.18 -18.25
CA MET A 775 28.28 30.28 -17.93
C MET A 775 29.15 30.02 -19.15
N TRP A 776 28.53 29.75 -20.30
CA TRP A 776 29.24 29.55 -21.55
C TRP A 776 29.93 30.82 -22.06
N ASN A 777 29.20 31.93 -22.16
CA ASN A 777 29.70 33.15 -22.79
C ASN A 777 30.79 33.85 -21.96
N ASN A 778 30.73 33.75 -20.63
CA ASN A 778 31.70 34.42 -19.76
C ASN A 778 32.88 33.51 -19.40
N TYR A 779 32.67 32.20 -19.33
CA TYR A 779 33.67 31.28 -18.77
C TYR A 779 33.95 30.02 -19.62
N GLY A 780 33.17 29.77 -20.67
CA GLY A 780 33.27 28.55 -21.48
C GLY A 780 32.84 27.28 -20.73
N TRP A 781 31.99 27.41 -19.70
CA TRP A 781 31.53 26.29 -18.87
C TRP A 781 30.32 25.58 -19.49
N GLY A 782 30.09 24.32 -19.11
CA GLY A 782 28.98 23.51 -19.57
C GLY A 782 29.05 23.17 -21.06
N ALA A 783 30.21 22.73 -21.53
CA ALA A 783 30.42 22.34 -22.94
C ALA A 783 29.57 21.13 -23.37
N ASN A 784 29.06 20.35 -22.41
CA ASN A 784 28.33 19.11 -22.61
C ASN A 784 26.81 19.24 -22.45
N VAL A 785 26.28 20.44 -22.23
CA VAL A 785 24.84 20.70 -22.09
C VAL A 785 24.44 21.95 -22.85
N ASP A 786 23.31 21.89 -23.55
CA ASP A 786 22.75 23.00 -24.30
C ASP A 786 21.22 23.00 -24.26
N TRP A 787 20.59 24.18 -24.18
CA TRP A 787 19.14 24.29 -24.23
C TRP A 787 18.62 24.45 -25.68
N ARG A 788 19.51 24.77 -26.63
CA ARG A 788 19.17 24.91 -28.06
C ARG A 788 18.96 23.55 -28.67
N ASN A 789 17.94 23.43 -29.52
CA ASN A 789 17.53 22.18 -30.15
C ASN A 789 17.94 22.06 -31.63
N ASN A 790 18.83 22.94 -32.11
CA ASN A 790 19.34 22.95 -33.46
C ASN A 790 20.76 22.31 -33.49
N PRO A 791 20.98 21.21 -34.23
CA PRO A 791 22.29 20.57 -34.38
C PRO A 791 23.41 21.48 -34.89
N GLU A 792 23.08 22.57 -35.58
CA GLU A 792 24.08 23.54 -36.08
C GLU A 792 24.47 24.59 -35.03
N GLU A 793 23.73 24.70 -33.92
CA GLU A 793 23.89 25.76 -32.91
C GLU A 793 24.37 25.27 -31.55
N VAL A 794 24.24 23.96 -31.27
CA VAL A 794 24.72 23.37 -30.00
C VAL A 794 26.23 23.51 -29.86
N LYS A 795 26.70 23.60 -28.62
CA LYS A 795 28.14 23.76 -28.29
C LYS A 795 29.07 22.70 -28.89
N TRP A 796 28.54 21.53 -29.27
CA TRP A 796 29.29 20.41 -29.88
C TRP A 796 29.00 20.19 -31.38
N ALA A 797 28.43 21.18 -32.07
CA ALA A 797 28.03 21.06 -33.47
C ALA A 797 29.16 20.56 -34.39
N HIS A 798 30.41 20.97 -34.15
CA HIS A 798 31.57 20.54 -34.95
C HIS A 798 31.84 19.03 -34.87
N PHE A 799 31.49 18.36 -33.78
CA PHE A 799 31.59 16.91 -33.70
C PHE A 799 30.51 16.18 -34.50
N LEU A 800 29.33 16.78 -34.64
CA LEU A 800 28.23 16.20 -35.42
C LEU A 800 28.55 16.15 -36.92
N ASP A 801 29.46 17.02 -37.37
CA ASP A 801 29.92 17.13 -38.76
C ASP A 801 31.23 16.37 -39.04
N ASP A 802 31.93 15.93 -38.01
CA ASP A 802 33.22 15.24 -38.14
C ASP A 802 33.03 13.71 -38.19
N MET A 803 33.30 13.14 -39.37
CA MET A 803 33.15 11.71 -39.63
C MET A 803 33.98 10.80 -38.71
N ARG A 804 35.04 11.31 -38.07
CA ARG A 804 35.83 10.53 -37.11
C ARG A 804 34.98 10.12 -35.90
N TYR A 805 34.01 10.94 -35.52
CA TYR A 805 33.16 10.73 -34.34
C TYR A 805 31.82 10.06 -34.66
N ALA A 806 31.58 9.67 -35.92
CA ALA A 806 30.33 9.03 -36.34
C ALA A 806 30.00 7.74 -35.56
N GLY A 807 31.03 7.06 -35.00
CA GLY A 807 30.87 5.86 -34.18
C GLY A 807 30.31 6.12 -32.77
N GLU A 808 30.44 7.32 -32.21
CA GLU A 808 30.02 7.63 -30.83
C GLU A 808 28.53 7.95 -30.69
N SER A 809 27.77 7.90 -31.78
CA SER A 809 26.33 8.19 -31.79
C SER A 809 25.99 9.58 -31.21
N LEU A 810 26.82 10.58 -31.50
CA LEU A 810 26.59 11.95 -31.06
C LEU A 810 25.30 12.53 -31.67
N GLY A 811 24.57 13.29 -30.87
CA GLY A 811 23.31 13.89 -31.27
C GLY A 811 22.80 14.91 -30.26
N LEU A 812 21.50 15.17 -30.33
CA LEU A 812 20.76 15.99 -29.37
C LEU A 812 19.78 15.08 -28.65
N TYR A 813 20.17 14.65 -27.45
CA TYR A 813 19.35 13.80 -26.60
C TYR A 813 18.65 14.68 -25.56
N GLU A 814 17.32 14.75 -25.62
CA GLU A 814 16.54 15.55 -24.68
C GLU A 814 16.60 14.95 -23.26
N GLY A 815 16.71 15.82 -22.26
CA GLY A 815 16.85 15.49 -20.85
C GLY A 815 18.29 15.71 -20.37
N SER A 816 18.53 16.79 -19.64
CA SER A 816 19.83 17.11 -19.03
C SER A 816 19.65 18.29 -18.08
N TYR A 817 20.71 18.68 -17.38
CA TYR A 817 20.68 19.79 -16.44
C TYR A 817 19.57 19.63 -15.41
N LEU A 818 19.35 18.40 -14.93
CA LEU A 818 18.31 18.03 -13.96
C LEU A 818 16.86 18.05 -14.47
N TYR A 819 16.60 18.41 -15.74
CA TYR A 819 15.25 18.50 -16.31
C TYR A 819 15.02 17.53 -17.46
N GLY A 820 13.83 16.92 -17.51
CA GLY A 820 13.48 15.99 -18.58
C GLY A 820 13.21 16.64 -19.94
N LYS A 821 12.87 17.94 -19.98
CA LYS A 821 12.53 18.66 -21.22
C LYS A 821 13.27 19.99 -21.36
N GLY A 822 13.55 20.40 -22.60
CA GLY A 822 14.10 21.74 -22.89
C GLY A 822 15.60 21.93 -22.67
N ALA A 823 16.34 20.84 -22.43
CA ALA A 823 17.80 20.79 -22.36
C ALA A 823 18.31 19.50 -23.03
N TYR A 824 19.47 19.56 -23.66
CA TYR A 824 20.04 18.48 -24.48
C TYR A 824 21.46 18.12 -24.05
N ARG A 825 21.76 16.82 -24.14
CA ARG A 825 23.10 16.23 -23.97
C ARG A 825 23.60 15.59 -25.28
N PRO A 826 24.92 15.32 -25.42
CA PRO A 826 25.53 14.92 -26.69
C PRO A 826 25.38 13.43 -26.99
N THR A 827 25.31 12.58 -25.97
CA THR A 827 25.23 11.12 -26.08
C THR A 827 24.12 10.58 -25.20
N GLU A 828 23.73 9.32 -25.44
CA GLU A 828 22.77 8.68 -24.55
C GLU A 828 23.37 8.52 -23.16
N ASN A 829 24.57 7.92 -23.05
CA ASN A 829 25.25 7.74 -21.78
C ASN A 829 26.59 8.50 -21.74
N SER A 830 27.04 8.88 -20.55
CA SER A 830 28.33 9.50 -20.28
C SER A 830 28.68 9.46 -18.79
N MET A 831 29.93 9.79 -18.46
CA MET A 831 30.37 10.01 -17.07
C MET A 831 29.48 11.03 -16.33
N MET A 832 29.00 12.07 -17.02
CA MET A 832 28.16 13.12 -16.43
C MET A 832 26.67 12.72 -16.30
N ARG A 833 26.33 11.47 -16.63
CA ARG A 833 24.96 10.94 -16.52
C ARG A 833 24.84 9.80 -15.51
N TYR A 834 25.60 8.72 -15.67
CA TYR A 834 25.43 7.49 -14.87
C TYR A 834 26.73 6.95 -14.24
N ASN A 835 27.86 7.65 -14.37
CA ASN A 835 29.18 7.29 -13.84
C ASN A 835 29.79 5.97 -14.39
N ASP A 836 29.01 5.15 -15.10
CA ASP A 836 29.43 3.85 -15.64
C ASP A 836 30.04 3.92 -17.06
N SER A 837 30.19 5.13 -17.59
CA SER A 837 30.62 5.39 -18.94
C SER A 837 31.73 6.44 -18.99
N PRO A 838 32.65 6.38 -19.96
CA PRO A 838 33.63 7.44 -20.17
C PRO A 838 32.98 8.80 -20.45
N PHE A 839 33.77 9.88 -20.36
CA PHE A 839 33.36 11.19 -20.83
C PHE A 839 33.05 11.17 -22.35
N ASN A 840 31.96 11.81 -22.77
CA ASN A 840 31.64 11.99 -24.20
C ASN A 840 32.61 12.98 -24.88
N ALA A 841 32.66 12.98 -26.21
CA ALA A 841 33.64 13.79 -26.96
C ALA A 841 33.68 15.28 -26.56
N PRO A 842 32.54 16.00 -26.38
CA PRO A 842 32.55 17.39 -25.93
C PRO A 842 33.16 17.56 -24.53
N SER A 843 32.88 16.62 -23.62
CA SER A 843 33.47 16.61 -22.28
C SER A 843 34.99 16.37 -22.33
N ARG A 844 35.45 15.44 -23.17
CA ARG A 844 36.89 15.15 -23.36
C ARG A 844 37.63 16.33 -23.97
N GLU A 845 37.04 17.01 -24.95
CA GLU A 845 37.60 18.23 -25.55
C GLU A 845 37.76 19.34 -24.51
N ARG A 846 36.73 19.54 -23.69
CA ARG A 846 36.77 20.55 -22.63
C ARG A 846 37.87 20.25 -21.62
N LEU A 847 37.95 19.01 -21.13
CA LEU A 847 38.99 18.58 -20.21
C LEU A 847 40.38 18.72 -20.84
N TYR A 848 40.56 18.32 -22.10
CA TYR A 848 41.82 18.50 -22.84
C TYR A 848 42.25 19.97 -22.87
N LYS A 849 41.33 20.89 -23.24
CA LYS A 849 41.61 22.34 -23.27
C LYS A 849 42.08 22.84 -21.91
N VAL A 850 41.33 22.56 -20.85
CA VAL A 850 41.68 23.00 -19.49
C VAL A 850 43.05 22.46 -19.06
N ILE A 851 43.31 21.17 -19.27
CA ILE A 851 44.59 20.54 -18.90
C ILE A 851 45.74 21.20 -19.66
N MET A 852 45.60 21.40 -20.96
CA MET A 852 46.66 21.97 -21.79
C MET A 852 46.91 23.44 -21.47
N GLU A 853 45.85 24.24 -21.26
CA GLU A 853 45.94 25.65 -20.83
C GLU A 853 46.68 25.77 -19.50
N LEU A 854 46.34 24.95 -18.50
CA LEU A 854 46.99 25.01 -17.19
C LEU A 854 48.42 24.46 -17.23
N SER A 855 48.68 23.45 -18.06
CA SER A 855 49.99 22.81 -18.15
C SER A 855 51.00 23.63 -18.95
N GLU A 856 50.60 24.20 -20.08
CA GLU A 856 51.49 24.92 -21.00
C GLU A 856 51.41 26.45 -20.79
N GLY A 857 50.26 26.97 -20.35
CA GLY A 857 49.98 28.40 -20.18
C GLY A 857 49.73 29.14 -21.50
N ASP A 858 49.87 30.46 -21.45
CA ASP A 858 49.50 31.41 -22.53
C ASP A 858 50.13 31.15 -23.90
N SER A 859 51.20 30.35 -23.99
CA SER A 859 51.83 29.98 -25.25
C SER A 859 51.11 28.87 -26.00
N TRP A 860 50.23 28.12 -25.33
CA TRP A 860 49.45 27.08 -25.98
C TRP A 860 48.21 27.66 -26.63
N VAL A 861 47.94 27.19 -27.84
CA VAL A 861 46.78 27.59 -28.63
C VAL A 861 46.03 26.32 -28.98
N TYR A 862 44.72 26.34 -28.81
CA TYR A 862 43.89 25.21 -29.14
C TYR A 862 43.88 24.96 -30.65
N ASP A 863 44.11 23.71 -31.04
CA ASP A 863 43.92 23.18 -32.38
C ASP A 863 43.08 21.90 -32.30
N PHE A 864 42.03 21.83 -33.14
CA PHE A 864 41.10 20.70 -33.12
C PHE A 864 41.71 19.43 -33.71
N GLU A 865 42.62 19.54 -34.67
CA GLU A 865 43.29 18.37 -35.25
C GLU A 865 44.27 17.74 -34.25
N ASP A 866 44.95 18.55 -33.44
CA ASP A 866 45.76 18.04 -32.32
C ASP A 866 44.91 17.29 -31.29
N PHE A 867 43.74 17.86 -30.92
CA PHE A 867 42.79 17.17 -30.04
C PHE A 867 42.27 15.88 -30.67
N ALA A 868 41.83 15.92 -31.93
CA ALA A 868 41.29 14.77 -32.62
C ALA A 868 42.36 13.67 -32.79
N ALA A 869 43.61 14.01 -33.04
CA ALA A 869 44.71 13.04 -33.08
C ALA A 869 44.91 12.38 -31.71
N TYR A 870 44.90 13.16 -30.63
CA TYR A 870 44.97 12.63 -29.27
C TYR A 870 43.79 11.71 -28.93
N ASP A 871 42.57 12.16 -29.25
CA ASP A 871 41.33 11.50 -28.84
C ASP A 871 41.03 10.22 -29.64
N GLU A 872 41.90 9.83 -30.58
CA GLU A 872 41.80 8.57 -31.32
C GLU A 872 41.66 7.35 -30.40
N ILE A 873 42.29 7.39 -29.23
CA ILE A 873 42.18 6.33 -28.22
C ILE A 873 40.74 6.07 -27.75
N ASN A 874 39.88 7.10 -27.77
CA ASN A 874 38.49 7.01 -27.31
C ASN A 874 37.50 6.68 -28.42
N ARG A 875 37.91 6.75 -29.70
CA ARG A 875 37.05 6.45 -30.85
C ARG A 875 37.06 4.98 -31.23
N ASN A 876 36.97 4.11 -30.22
CA ASN A 876 36.96 2.65 -30.38
C ASN A 876 35.57 2.06 -30.06
N TYR A 877 35.31 0.86 -30.59
CA TYR A 877 34.01 0.19 -30.46
C TYR A 877 33.50 0.07 -29.03
N SER A 878 34.37 -0.22 -28.06
CA SER A 878 33.98 -0.42 -26.66
C SER A 878 33.48 0.88 -26.03
N VAL A 879 34.22 1.99 -26.24
CA VAL A 879 33.84 3.32 -25.73
C VAL A 879 32.57 3.80 -26.43
N SER A 880 32.52 3.71 -27.76
CA SER A 880 31.33 4.06 -28.54
C SER A 880 30.08 3.30 -28.09
N ARG A 881 30.23 2.00 -27.80
CA ARG A 881 29.12 1.18 -27.30
C ARG A 881 28.64 1.66 -25.93
N ALA A 882 29.56 1.94 -25.00
CA ALA A 882 29.23 2.46 -23.67
C ALA A 882 28.45 3.77 -23.75
N LEU A 883 28.86 4.70 -24.62
CA LEU A 883 28.17 5.99 -24.82
C LEU A 883 26.78 5.86 -25.49
N SER A 884 26.58 4.81 -26.28
CA SER A 884 25.36 4.61 -27.09
C SER A 884 24.22 3.87 -26.39
N ALA A 885 24.44 3.30 -25.21
CA ALA A 885 23.47 2.49 -24.48
C ALA A 885 23.35 2.92 -23.02
N PRO A 886 22.13 3.10 -22.48
CA PRO A 886 21.96 3.32 -21.05
C PRO A 886 22.32 2.06 -20.25
N SER A 887 22.57 2.23 -18.96
CA SER A 887 23.00 1.17 -18.04
C SER A 887 22.02 -0.02 -17.95
N SER A 888 20.74 0.17 -18.28
CA SER A 888 19.74 -0.90 -18.35
C SER A 888 18.74 -0.76 -19.50
N GLN A 889 18.25 -1.89 -20.00
CA GLN A 889 17.27 -1.96 -21.10
C GLN A 889 15.92 -1.31 -20.73
N ASN A 890 15.49 -1.44 -19.48
CA ASN A 890 14.23 -0.87 -19.01
C ASN A 890 14.25 0.67 -19.04
N VAL A 891 15.37 1.29 -18.62
CA VAL A 891 15.55 2.74 -18.70
C VAL A 891 15.51 3.23 -20.15
N ARG A 892 16.05 2.44 -21.08
CA ARG A 892 16.03 2.74 -22.51
C ARG A 892 14.60 2.76 -23.08
N GLU A 893 13.86 1.67 -22.85
CA GLU A 893 12.50 1.51 -23.36
C GLU A 893 11.57 2.58 -22.78
N ASP A 894 11.81 2.95 -21.53
CA ASP A 894 11.08 3.99 -20.84
C ASP A 894 11.40 5.40 -21.37
N TRP A 895 12.68 5.69 -21.61
CA TRP A 895 13.12 6.94 -22.20
C TRP A 895 12.60 7.10 -23.63
N GLU A 896 12.72 6.06 -24.48
CA GLU A 896 12.24 6.03 -25.88
C GLU A 896 10.73 6.24 -25.99
N LYS A 897 9.94 5.82 -24.99
CA LYS A 897 8.48 6.07 -24.95
C LYS A 897 8.13 7.52 -24.62
N ARG A 898 8.96 8.20 -23.81
CA ARG A 898 8.63 9.48 -23.16
C ARG A 898 9.29 10.70 -23.79
N HIS A 899 10.38 10.52 -24.54
CA HIS A 899 11.17 11.60 -25.10
C HIS A 899 11.17 11.57 -26.62
N ARG A 900 11.47 12.71 -27.25
CA ARG A 900 11.64 12.79 -28.70
C ARG A 900 12.84 11.95 -29.12
N ALA A 901 12.71 11.27 -30.25
CA ALA A 901 13.84 10.59 -30.87
C ALA A 901 15.01 11.58 -31.02
N PRO A 902 16.23 11.19 -30.61
CA PRO A 902 17.36 12.10 -30.62
C PRO A 902 17.68 12.51 -32.06
N VAL A 903 18.04 13.78 -32.24
CA VAL A 903 18.51 14.25 -33.55
C VAL A 903 19.97 13.84 -33.71
N VAL A 904 20.18 12.75 -34.43
CA VAL A 904 21.51 12.21 -34.75
C VAL A 904 21.83 12.50 -36.21
N LYS A 905 22.88 13.25 -36.49
CA LYS A 905 23.37 13.47 -37.86
C LYS A 905 24.12 12.20 -38.30
N ARG A 906 23.40 11.23 -38.89
CA ARG A 906 24.01 10.00 -39.39
C ARG A 906 24.83 10.28 -40.66
N GLY A 907 26.16 10.16 -40.56
CA GLY A 907 27.00 9.73 -41.68
C GLY A 907 26.68 8.26 -42.03
N GLY A 908 26.61 7.91 -43.31
CA GLY A 908 26.06 6.63 -43.76
C GLY A 908 26.95 5.39 -43.48
N TRP A 909 26.32 4.22 -43.40
CA TRP A 909 26.93 2.89 -43.19
C TRP A 909 27.94 2.40 -44.26
N LYS A 910 28.17 3.18 -45.32
CA LYS A 910 29.29 2.90 -46.25
C LYS A 910 30.64 3.30 -45.67
N ASP A 911 30.64 4.13 -44.62
CA ASP A 911 31.83 4.73 -44.01
C ASP A 911 32.13 4.15 -42.61
N ALA A 912 31.49 3.04 -42.21
CA ALA A 912 31.74 2.33 -40.96
C ALA A 912 31.81 0.80 -41.17
N ARG A 913 32.82 0.34 -41.93
CA ARG A 913 33.21 -1.08 -42.01
C ARG A 913 34.67 -1.28 -41.64
#